data_AF-A0A969FVN8-F1
#
_entry.id   AF-A0A969FVN8-F1
#
_cell.length_a   1.000
_cell.length_b   1.000
_cell.length_c   1.000
_cell.angle_alpha   90.00
_cell.angle_beta   90.00
_cell.angle_gamma   90.00
#
_symmetry.space_group_name_H-M   'P 1'
#
loop_
_entity.id
_entity.type
_entity.pdbx_description
1 polymer ?
#
loop_
_entity_poly.entity_id
_entity_poly.type
_entity_poly.pdbx_seq_one_letter_code
_entity_poly.pdbx_strand_id
1 'polypeptide(L)'
;MVEGEMRLMSQTEKPSSVEPPYRNATIAILEAAAHISELTGRRLLREGQLIMPQNDERDGVNHVIATSSAAGTLSFIITAVASDISARSGLHACRSTYTSVLQVITLDDFDRNRELSPGTSSSSTISWMERQIEMMLAAQPDVVLITGGLEGGAVDILKRLAHMVALTTSRTTIDASGNYRQDATTYPVIFAGNHEASEPVCDILRGRAETKVVGNVRPSLEQEHLEPVRQEIHRLYLETILPRLPGFSVLRNLCQTPLTTVCHATGVMTRFLAERYQRQVLTVDVGSSSSSLFLAHPGRYTPVVLGNCGTGYGITTILVERGLSNLMRWLPFSISEKDLLHWILNKLMRPQRIPASRKDILLEHAVAREALFLLLEALSDECPKIPYDLVMAGGGILAHAPHPGLAALTLLDVLQPTAEESGMALDLHLDTLGLLPTCGALAGMNADAAVTVCDRDLMHNMPLATCIVALGSGRAGKLALEATLTTTRGHTYQVRVNHGQIARIPLPQGMRGQITLRPSGNVRIGRNAPGVEVRSDLAAIGGSALGIIIDARGRPLRLPEHEPPRQATLWEWLVALGVEQGANPYTEAAGVPEAPVVRFDKQERLAGESTASLEGILEEPVTDRRASTVVPVAYPPPPPPPPASPPPPAPVRSTPPASVGGVAPPPPSQAKQDAPPQGKRISLSDLDRVEPPPAPAAAQPATPPPGSLEDDLASLRQTVEQPDKKKKSGPFGKKQK
;
A
#
# COMPACT_ATOMS: atom_id res chain seq x y z
N MET A 1 21.91 16.22 11.26
CA MET A 1 21.68 17.61 11.69
C MET A 1 22.03 18.53 10.54
N VAL A 2 21.08 19.29 10.03
CA VAL A 2 21.27 20.40 9.07
C VAL A 2 20.87 21.66 9.82
N GLU A 3 21.75 22.66 9.88
CA GLU A 3 21.53 23.92 10.65
C GLU A 3 21.16 23.71 12.14
N GLY A 4 21.51 22.56 12.72
CA GLY A 4 21.15 22.20 14.10
C GLY A 4 19.82 21.45 14.25
N GLU A 5 19.10 21.19 13.15
CA GLU A 5 17.83 20.44 13.14
C GLU A 5 18.01 19.02 12.56
N MET A 6 17.19 18.07 13.03
CA MET A 6 17.09 16.73 12.43
C MET A 6 16.26 16.81 11.14
N ARG A 7 16.84 16.39 10.02
CA ARG A 7 16.28 16.53 8.67
C ARG A 7 16.54 15.27 7.84
N LEU A 8 15.65 14.99 6.88
CA LEU A 8 15.89 14.00 5.85
C LEU A 8 17.10 14.40 4.99
N MET A 9 18.14 13.56 4.95
CA MET A 9 19.35 13.80 4.16
C MET A 9 19.32 13.11 2.78
N SER A 10 18.74 11.92 2.72
CA SER A 10 18.69 11.07 1.52
C SER A 10 17.66 9.97 1.75
N GLN A 11 17.09 9.45 0.66
CA GLN A 11 16.16 8.32 0.65
C GLN A 11 16.56 7.39 -0.50
N THR A 12 16.23 6.11 -0.38
CA THR A 12 16.21 5.21 -1.52
C THR A 12 15.09 4.18 -1.35
N GLU A 13 14.76 3.51 -2.46
CA GLU A 13 13.84 2.40 -2.52
C GLU A 13 14.53 1.21 -3.20
N LYS A 14 14.22 -0.01 -2.74
CA LYS A 14 14.69 -1.27 -3.33
C LYS A 14 13.54 -2.29 -3.32
N PRO A 15 13.42 -3.17 -4.33
CA PRO A 15 12.48 -4.28 -4.30
C PRO A 15 12.66 -5.13 -3.04
N SER A 16 11.55 -5.48 -2.38
CA SER A 16 11.61 -6.22 -1.11
C SER A 16 12.13 -7.65 -1.30
N SER A 17 13.13 -8.03 -0.50
CA SER A 17 13.78 -9.36 -0.53
C SER A 17 13.11 -10.40 0.39
N VAL A 18 11.84 -10.19 0.78
CA VAL A 18 11.06 -11.13 1.62
C VAL A 18 10.66 -12.42 0.90
N GLU A 19 10.69 -12.42 -0.43
CA GLU A 19 10.34 -13.55 -1.28
C GLU A 19 11.56 -14.36 -1.77
N PRO A 20 11.36 -15.55 -2.36
CA PRO A 20 12.40 -16.24 -3.12
C PRO A 20 13.08 -15.32 -4.16
N PRO A 21 14.39 -15.47 -4.41
CA PRO A 21 15.27 -16.52 -3.88
C PRO A 21 15.71 -16.28 -2.43
N TYR A 22 15.62 -15.05 -1.93
CA TYR A 22 16.29 -14.62 -0.70
C TYR A 22 15.57 -15.00 0.59
N ARG A 23 14.26 -14.78 0.65
CA ARG A 23 13.44 -14.92 1.88
C ARG A 23 14.09 -14.25 3.11
N ASN A 24 14.56 -13.02 2.93
CA ASN A 24 15.16 -12.23 4.00
C ASN A 24 15.07 -10.72 3.70
N ALA A 25 14.24 -10.00 4.45
CA ALA A 25 14.05 -8.54 4.32
C ALA A 25 15.33 -7.71 4.50
N THR A 26 16.34 -8.20 5.23
CA THR A 26 17.54 -7.41 5.53
C THR A 26 18.37 -7.11 4.28
N ILE A 27 18.30 -7.94 3.25
CA ILE A 27 19.15 -7.80 2.05
C ILE A 27 18.80 -6.51 1.31
N ALA A 28 17.51 -6.30 0.99
CA ALA A 28 17.06 -5.05 0.37
C ALA A 28 17.34 -3.82 1.23
N ILE A 29 17.31 -3.96 2.57
CA ILE A 29 17.63 -2.87 3.52
C ILE A 29 19.14 -2.55 3.51
N LEU A 30 20.01 -3.55 3.41
CA LEU A 30 21.47 -3.36 3.32
C LEU A 30 21.88 -2.84 1.93
N GLU A 31 21.23 -3.29 0.85
CA GLU A 31 21.36 -2.70 -0.49
C GLU A 31 20.88 -1.25 -0.55
N ALA A 32 19.80 -0.92 0.18
CA ALA A 32 19.32 0.45 0.33
C ALA A 32 20.34 1.30 1.12
N ALA A 33 20.85 0.80 2.24
CA ALA A 33 21.88 1.49 3.01
C ALA A 33 23.17 1.71 2.21
N ALA A 34 23.56 0.76 1.35
CA ALA A 34 24.72 0.89 0.46
C ALA A 34 24.50 2.01 -0.56
N HIS A 35 23.32 2.08 -1.17
CA HIS A 35 23.01 3.15 -2.11
C HIS A 35 22.91 4.54 -1.42
N ILE A 36 22.41 4.62 -0.18
CA ILE A 36 22.47 5.86 0.62
C ILE A 36 23.93 6.22 0.97
N SER A 37 24.79 5.23 1.19
CA SER A 37 26.23 5.42 1.42
C SER A 37 26.88 6.12 0.23
N GLU A 38 26.59 5.67 -1.00
CA GLU A 38 27.04 6.28 -2.24
C GLU A 38 26.49 7.71 -2.42
N LEU A 39 25.17 7.89 -2.28
CA LEU A 39 24.49 9.17 -2.48
C LEU A 39 24.94 10.26 -1.49
N THR A 40 25.33 9.87 -0.27
CA THR A 40 25.73 10.82 0.78
C THR A 40 27.25 10.96 0.94
N GLY A 41 28.04 10.10 0.30
CA GLY A 41 29.50 10.03 0.46
C GLY A 41 29.97 9.59 1.85
N ARG A 42 29.06 9.19 2.74
CA ARG A 42 29.35 8.65 4.08
C ARG A 42 29.43 7.15 4.00
N ARG A 43 30.42 6.49 4.60
CA ARG A 43 30.47 5.03 4.63
C ARG A 43 29.48 4.50 5.67
N LEU A 44 28.40 3.86 5.24
CA LEU A 44 27.39 3.29 6.14
C LEU A 44 27.60 1.79 6.40
N LEU A 45 28.33 1.11 5.51
CA LEU A 45 28.61 -0.32 5.61
C LEU A 45 30.11 -0.65 5.59
N ARG A 46 30.40 -1.82 6.14
CA ARG A 46 31.69 -2.49 6.06
C ARG A 46 31.45 -3.99 6.11
N GLU A 47 32.05 -4.72 5.17
CA GLU A 47 31.98 -6.19 5.11
C GLU A 47 30.52 -6.68 5.07
N GLY A 48 29.68 -5.97 4.30
CA GLY A 48 28.24 -6.21 4.17
C GLY A 48 27.36 -5.87 5.40
N GLN A 49 27.93 -5.33 6.49
CA GLN A 49 27.21 -4.98 7.72
C GLN A 49 27.14 -3.47 7.95
N LEU A 50 26.09 -2.99 8.62
CA LEU A 50 25.99 -1.59 9.05
C LEU A 50 27.05 -1.25 10.10
N ILE A 51 27.77 -0.15 9.90
CA ILE A 51 28.70 0.39 10.90
C ILE A 51 27.86 1.05 12.01
N MET A 52 27.92 0.50 13.22
CA MET A 52 27.17 0.98 14.38
C MET A 52 28.00 0.82 15.67
N PRO A 53 28.07 1.84 16.57
CA PRO A 53 27.52 3.20 16.42
C PRO A 53 28.26 4.00 15.32
N GLN A 54 27.86 5.25 15.11
CA GLN A 54 28.58 6.17 14.23
C GLN A 54 29.99 6.47 14.79
N ASN A 55 31.01 6.57 13.94
CA ASN A 55 32.36 6.94 14.34
C ASN A 55 32.61 8.47 14.28
N ASP A 56 33.78 8.92 14.73
CA ASP A 56 34.17 10.34 14.74
C ASP A 56 34.26 10.95 13.33
N GLU A 57 34.58 10.12 12.31
CA GLU A 57 34.60 10.49 10.89
C GLU A 57 33.18 10.64 10.30
N ARG A 58 32.14 10.40 11.12
CA ARG A 58 30.71 10.40 10.80
C ARG A 58 30.25 9.24 9.92
N ASP A 59 31.06 8.22 9.74
CA ASP A 59 30.67 6.96 9.11
C ASP A 59 29.78 6.13 10.05
N GLY A 60 28.90 5.31 9.46
CA GLY A 60 27.92 4.50 10.17
C GLY A 60 26.66 5.24 10.61
N VAL A 61 25.87 4.58 11.45
CA VAL A 61 24.61 5.12 12.00
C VAL A 61 24.53 4.86 13.50
N ASN A 62 23.94 5.82 14.24
CA ASN A 62 23.68 5.63 15.67
C ASN A 62 22.43 4.81 15.92
N HIS A 63 21.43 4.92 15.03
CA HIS A 63 20.12 4.33 15.20
C HIS A 63 19.56 3.76 13.91
N VAL A 64 18.83 2.65 14.04
CA VAL A 64 18.01 2.05 12.99
C VAL A 64 16.60 1.87 13.56
N ILE A 65 15.60 2.30 12.79
CA ILE A 65 14.19 2.09 13.05
C ILE A 65 13.58 1.33 11.86
N ALA A 66 12.62 0.46 12.11
CA ALA A 66 11.98 -0.32 11.07
C ALA A 66 10.48 -0.53 11.32
N THR A 67 9.71 -0.34 10.25
CA THR A 67 8.27 -0.66 10.18
C THR A 67 8.04 -1.71 9.10
N SER A 68 7.06 -2.59 9.27
CA SER A 68 6.71 -3.58 8.23
C SER A 68 5.20 -3.71 8.01
N SER A 69 4.83 -4.00 6.76
CA SER A 69 3.52 -4.50 6.33
C SER A 69 3.62 -5.87 5.64
N ALA A 70 4.81 -6.46 5.60
CA ALA A 70 5.14 -7.65 4.81
C ALA A 70 5.14 -8.98 5.60
N ALA A 71 4.66 -8.97 6.85
CA ALA A 71 4.63 -10.16 7.71
C ALA A 71 3.38 -11.05 7.50
N GLY A 72 2.44 -10.62 6.66
CA GLY A 72 1.13 -11.28 6.46
C GLY A 72 0.05 -10.74 7.40
N THR A 73 -1.08 -11.44 7.43
CA THR A 73 -2.26 -11.08 8.23
C THR A 73 -2.47 -12.02 9.41
N LEU A 74 -3.08 -11.52 10.49
CA LEU A 74 -3.57 -12.31 11.62
C LEU A 74 -4.97 -12.82 11.25
N SER A 75 -5.15 -14.13 11.19
CA SER A 75 -6.42 -14.73 10.77
C SER A 75 -7.39 -14.97 11.94
N PHE A 76 -8.66 -14.57 11.76
CA PHE A 76 -9.69 -14.58 12.79
C PHE A 76 -10.89 -15.44 12.43
N ILE A 77 -11.48 -16.09 13.44
CA ILE A 77 -12.90 -16.41 13.45
C ILE A 77 -13.58 -15.56 14.52
N ILE A 78 -14.70 -14.94 14.18
CA ILE A 78 -15.55 -14.19 15.11
C ILE A 78 -16.75 -15.06 15.45
N THR A 79 -16.93 -15.37 16.73
CA THR A 79 -18.14 -16.02 17.27
C THR A 79 -18.95 -14.98 18.05
N ALA A 80 -20.23 -14.84 17.73
CA ALA A 80 -21.04 -13.73 18.23
C ALA A 80 -22.46 -14.16 18.64
N VAL A 81 -23.04 -13.41 19.58
CA VAL A 81 -24.43 -13.61 20.02
C VAL A 81 -25.45 -13.28 18.92
N ALA A 82 -25.22 -12.19 18.16
CA ALA A 82 -26.12 -11.68 17.12
C ALA A 82 -25.35 -11.09 15.93
N SER A 83 -25.82 -11.28 14.69
CA SER A 83 -25.15 -10.79 13.47
C SER A 83 -25.06 -9.27 13.40
N ASP A 84 -26.20 -8.60 13.49
CA ASP A 84 -26.31 -7.18 13.09
C ASP A 84 -25.70 -6.22 14.14
N ILE A 85 -25.35 -6.75 15.32
CA ILE A 85 -24.89 -5.99 16.49
C ILE A 85 -23.54 -6.52 17.01
N SER A 86 -23.50 -7.76 17.51
CA SER A 86 -22.31 -8.29 18.21
C SER A 86 -21.18 -8.66 17.25
N ALA A 87 -21.51 -9.31 16.14
CA ALA A 87 -20.52 -9.65 15.12
C ALA A 87 -19.98 -8.40 14.41
N ARG A 88 -20.86 -7.45 14.08
CA ARG A 88 -20.48 -6.15 13.50
C ARG A 88 -19.50 -5.37 14.37
N SER A 89 -19.73 -5.28 15.68
CA SER A 89 -18.75 -4.67 16.60
C SER A 89 -17.44 -5.45 16.68
N GLY A 90 -17.47 -6.78 16.57
CA GLY A 90 -16.26 -7.60 16.42
C GLY A 90 -15.49 -7.29 15.13
N LEU A 91 -16.18 -7.14 14.00
CA LEU A 91 -15.59 -6.76 12.71
C LEU A 91 -14.92 -5.38 12.77
N HIS A 92 -15.57 -4.39 13.39
CA HIS A 92 -14.98 -3.07 13.62
C HIS A 92 -13.66 -3.17 14.43
N ALA A 93 -13.65 -3.95 15.51
CA ALA A 93 -12.44 -4.15 16.31
C ALA A 93 -11.29 -4.81 15.50
N CYS A 94 -11.60 -5.83 14.69
CA CYS A 94 -10.63 -6.53 13.85
C CYS A 94 -9.99 -5.64 12.76
N ARG A 95 -10.68 -4.60 12.27
CA ARG A 95 -10.16 -3.63 11.27
C ARG A 95 -9.03 -2.70 11.79
N SER A 96 -8.49 -2.92 12.99
CA SER A 96 -7.44 -2.06 13.58
C SER A 96 -6.00 -2.32 13.09
N THR A 97 -5.73 -3.48 12.50
CA THR A 97 -4.41 -3.84 11.97
C THR A 97 -4.53 -4.85 10.81
N TYR A 98 -3.42 -5.43 10.35
CA TYR A 98 -3.41 -6.40 9.26
C TYR A 98 -4.07 -7.72 9.67
N THR A 99 -5.39 -7.80 9.56
CA THR A 99 -6.20 -8.96 9.90
C THR A 99 -6.91 -9.54 8.68
N SER A 100 -7.33 -10.80 8.79
CA SER A 100 -8.18 -11.49 7.81
C SER A 100 -9.26 -12.27 8.55
N VAL A 101 -10.51 -11.87 8.41
CA VAL A 101 -11.64 -12.59 9.02
C VAL A 101 -12.02 -13.74 8.10
N LEU A 102 -11.73 -14.97 8.53
CA LEU A 102 -12.01 -16.18 7.77
C LEU A 102 -13.49 -16.53 7.82
N GLN A 103 -14.12 -16.34 8.98
CA GLN A 103 -15.53 -16.65 9.20
C GLN A 103 -16.11 -15.80 10.34
N VAL A 104 -17.38 -15.47 10.20
CA VAL A 104 -18.25 -14.97 11.27
C VAL A 104 -19.29 -16.06 11.55
N ILE A 105 -19.49 -16.40 12.82
CA ILE A 105 -20.42 -17.43 13.28
C ILE A 105 -21.34 -16.81 14.31
N THR A 106 -22.63 -16.75 14.02
CA THR A 106 -23.63 -16.14 14.91
C THR A 106 -24.73 -17.14 15.25
N LEU A 107 -25.39 -16.97 16.41
CA LEU A 107 -26.39 -17.95 16.84
C LEU A 107 -27.76 -17.73 16.18
N ASP A 108 -28.03 -16.53 15.69
CA ASP A 108 -29.19 -16.18 14.84
C ASP A 108 -29.08 -16.73 13.40
N ASP A 109 -27.88 -17.09 12.93
CA ASP A 109 -27.72 -17.85 11.67
C ASP A 109 -28.44 -19.23 11.71
N PHE A 110 -28.74 -19.77 12.90
CA PHE A 110 -29.50 -21.01 13.04
C PHE A 110 -30.92 -20.88 12.47
N ASP A 111 -31.64 -19.80 12.81
CA ASP A 111 -33.03 -19.62 12.39
C ASP A 111 -33.11 -19.12 10.93
N ARG A 112 -32.20 -18.22 10.49
CA ARG A 112 -32.13 -17.79 9.08
C ARG A 112 -31.97 -18.96 8.10
N ASN A 113 -31.15 -19.96 8.44
CA ASN A 113 -30.96 -21.14 7.58
C ASN A 113 -32.17 -22.09 7.56
N ARG A 114 -33.10 -22.01 8.53
CA ARG A 114 -34.38 -22.73 8.47
C ARG A 114 -35.38 -22.05 7.53
N GLU A 115 -35.40 -20.72 7.50
CA GLU A 115 -36.32 -19.93 6.65
C GLU A 115 -35.96 -19.96 5.17
N LEU A 116 -34.66 -20.05 4.84
CA LEU A 116 -34.16 -20.13 3.45
C LEU A 116 -34.31 -21.53 2.81
N SER A 117 -34.83 -22.53 3.52
CA SER A 117 -35.10 -23.88 2.97
C SER A 117 -36.37 -24.53 3.56
N PRO A 118 -37.55 -23.92 3.38
CA PRO A 118 -38.81 -24.46 3.88
C PRO A 118 -39.36 -25.51 2.90
N GLY A 119 -38.74 -26.70 2.86
CA GLY A 119 -39.24 -27.83 2.07
C GLY A 119 -38.25 -28.89 1.62
N THR A 120 -36.93 -28.69 1.78
CA THR A 120 -35.94 -29.73 1.42
C THR A 120 -35.83 -30.79 2.50
N SER A 121 -36.68 -31.82 2.40
CA SER A 121 -36.51 -33.06 3.15
C SER A 121 -35.20 -33.77 2.77
N SER A 122 -34.29 -33.88 3.75
CA SER A 122 -33.16 -34.82 3.84
C SER A 122 -32.14 -34.87 2.69
N SER A 123 -30.97 -34.23 2.87
CA SER A 123 -29.66 -34.82 2.48
C SER A 123 -28.43 -34.12 3.11
N SER A 124 -28.55 -33.60 4.34
CA SER A 124 -27.36 -33.30 5.17
C SER A 124 -27.63 -33.77 6.58
N THR A 125 -26.89 -34.80 7.01
CA THR A 125 -27.05 -35.49 8.31
C THR A 125 -26.44 -34.70 9.48
N ILE A 126 -25.86 -33.55 9.18
CA ILE A 126 -24.97 -32.77 10.05
C ILE A 126 -25.76 -31.60 10.64
N SER A 127 -25.77 -31.49 11.96
CA SER A 127 -26.38 -30.37 12.71
C SER A 127 -25.73 -29.04 12.33
N TRP A 128 -26.48 -27.92 12.43
CA TRP A 128 -25.92 -26.58 12.26
C TRP A 128 -24.64 -26.39 13.10
N MET A 129 -24.64 -26.88 14.34
CA MET A 129 -23.50 -26.76 15.27
C MET A 129 -22.30 -27.57 14.80
N GLU A 130 -22.53 -28.80 14.32
CA GLU A 130 -21.49 -29.66 13.76
C GLU A 130 -20.89 -29.02 12.51
N ARG A 131 -21.71 -28.44 11.63
CA ARG A 131 -21.23 -27.69 10.46
C ARG A 131 -20.37 -26.49 10.84
N GLN A 132 -20.74 -25.71 11.86
CA GLN A 132 -19.88 -24.61 12.33
C GLN A 132 -18.55 -25.12 12.88
N ILE A 133 -18.57 -26.21 13.67
CA ILE A 133 -17.37 -26.85 14.22
C ILE A 133 -16.45 -27.37 13.09
N GLU A 134 -17.01 -28.02 12.07
CA GLU A 134 -16.27 -28.47 10.88
C GLU A 134 -15.63 -27.31 10.12
N MET A 135 -16.37 -26.22 9.90
CA MET A 135 -15.84 -25.03 9.23
C MET A 135 -14.71 -24.37 10.05
N MET A 136 -14.85 -24.26 11.37
CA MET A 136 -13.78 -23.76 12.26
C MET A 136 -12.52 -24.65 12.22
N LEU A 137 -12.69 -25.97 12.25
CA LEU A 137 -11.59 -26.94 12.17
C LEU A 137 -10.88 -26.92 10.80
N ALA A 138 -11.62 -26.63 9.73
CA ALA A 138 -11.08 -26.49 8.37
C ALA A 138 -10.35 -25.15 8.16
N ALA A 139 -10.84 -24.07 8.76
CA ALA A 139 -10.32 -22.71 8.58
C ALA A 139 -8.95 -22.45 9.24
N GLN A 140 -8.62 -23.16 10.33
CA GLN A 140 -7.34 -23.05 11.07
C GLN A 140 -6.93 -21.60 11.43
N PRO A 141 -7.75 -20.86 12.21
CA PRO A 141 -7.45 -19.47 12.56
C PRO A 141 -6.22 -19.32 13.48
N ASP A 142 -5.56 -18.16 13.41
CA ASP A 142 -4.57 -17.75 14.40
C ASP A 142 -5.23 -17.31 15.73
N VAL A 143 -6.47 -16.78 15.70
CA VAL A 143 -7.20 -16.27 16.88
C VAL A 143 -8.71 -16.51 16.74
N VAL A 144 -9.40 -16.77 17.85
CA VAL A 144 -10.86 -16.70 17.93
C VAL A 144 -11.32 -15.55 18.82
N LEU A 145 -12.25 -14.73 18.34
CA LEU A 145 -12.93 -13.69 19.11
C LEU A 145 -14.31 -14.18 19.53
N ILE A 146 -14.61 -14.16 20.83
CA ILE A 146 -15.95 -14.39 21.39
C ILE A 146 -16.51 -13.03 21.82
N THR A 147 -17.63 -12.61 21.22
CA THR A 147 -18.22 -11.28 21.40
C THR A 147 -19.74 -11.34 21.64
N GLY A 148 -20.27 -10.32 22.31
CA GLY A 148 -21.70 -10.08 22.46
C GLY A 148 -22.24 -10.29 23.87
N GLY A 149 -23.55 -10.11 23.99
CA GLY A 149 -24.20 -9.87 25.28
C GLY A 149 -23.91 -8.46 25.76
N LEU A 150 -24.97 -7.69 26.02
CA LEU A 150 -24.88 -6.46 26.79
C LEU A 150 -24.51 -6.81 28.24
N GLU A 151 -24.03 -5.84 29.02
CA GLU A 151 -23.79 -6.08 30.45
C GLU A 151 -25.06 -6.55 31.17
N GLY A 152 -24.95 -7.61 31.97
CA GLY A 152 -26.10 -8.25 32.63
C GLY A 152 -26.93 -9.19 31.74
N GLY A 153 -26.45 -9.56 30.54
CA GLY A 153 -27.21 -10.37 29.57
C GLY A 153 -26.45 -11.52 28.91
N ALA A 154 -27.20 -12.46 28.32
CA ALA A 154 -26.70 -13.52 27.41
C ALA A 154 -25.61 -14.49 27.96
N VAL A 155 -25.48 -14.66 29.28
CA VAL A 155 -24.45 -15.53 29.89
C VAL A 155 -24.47 -16.98 29.37
N ASP A 156 -25.65 -17.63 29.32
CA ASP A 156 -25.77 -19.00 28.81
C ASP A 156 -25.50 -19.13 27.30
N ILE A 157 -25.73 -18.04 26.55
CA ILE A 157 -25.47 -17.98 25.11
C ILE A 157 -23.95 -17.93 24.87
N LEU A 158 -23.23 -17.09 25.62
CA LEU A 158 -21.77 -17.00 25.58
C LEU A 158 -21.10 -18.30 26.05
N LYS A 159 -21.65 -18.99 27.05
CA LYS A 159 -21.21 -20.34 27.45
C LYS A 159 -21.35 -21.36 26.31
N ARG A 160 -22.44 -21.31 25.52
CA ARG A 160 -22.61 -22.20 24.34
C ARG A 160 -21.56 -21.92 23.26
N LEU A 161 -21.28 -20.63 22.97
CA LEU A 161 -20.20 -20.26 22.05
C LEU A 161 -18.84 -20.77 22.57
N ALA A 162 -18.54 -20.58 23.85
CA ALA A 162 -17.31 -21.09 24.46
C ALA A 162 -17.18 -22.62 24.35
N HIS A 163 -18.27 -23.37 24.55
CA HIS A 163 -18.27 -24.81 24.32
C HIS A 163 -17.99 -25.20 22.87
N MET A 164 -18.58 -24.49 21.89
CA MET A 164 -18.33 -24.71 20.46
C MET A 164 -16.86 -24.46 20.10
N VAL A 165 -16.29 -23.33 20.56
CA VAL A 165 -14.85 -23.03 20.42
C VAL A 165 -14.01 -24.14 21.06
N ALA A 166 -14.33 -24.53 22.30
CA ALA A 166 -13.64 -25.58 23.07
C ALA A 166 -13.72 -27.00 22.49
N LEU A 167 -14.55 -27.25 21.46
CA LEU A 167 -14.57 -28.50 20.69
C LEU A 167 -13.60 -28.47 19.49
N THR A 168 -13.16 -27.29 19.06
CA THR A 168 -12.26 -27.09 17.91
C THR A 168 -10.78 -26.91 18.31
N THR A 169 -10.50 -26.82 19.61
CA THR A 169 -9.14 -26.75 20.21
C THR A 169 -8.44 -28.12 20.32
N SER A 170 -9.00 -29.16 19.70
CA SER A 170 -8.43 -30.50 19.64
C SER A 170 -8.78 -31.11 18.29
N ARG A 171 -7.77 -31.62 17.59
CA ARG A 171 -7.95 -32.24 16.29
C ARG A 171 -7.42 -33.67 16.31
N THR A 172 -8.27 -34.62 15.98
CA THR A 172 -7.85 -36.00 15.76
C THR A 172 -7.34 -36.12 14.32
N THR A 173 -6.03 -36.28 14.17
CA THR A 173 -5.38 -36.69 12.92
C THR A 173 -5.23 -38.21 12.89
N ILE A 174 -5.11 -38.79 11.70
CA ILE A 174 -4.72 -40.20 11.53
C ILE A 174 -3.34 -40.19 10.89
N ASP A 175 -2.37 -40.83 11.53
CA ASP A 175 -1.02 -40.91 10.99
C ASP A 175 -0.92 -41.90 9.81
N ALA A 176 0.21 -41.90 9.10
CA ALA A 176 0.44 -42.79 7.96
C ALA A 176 0.45 -44.30 8.32
N SER A 177 0.45 -44.63 9.61
CA SER A 177 0.34 -46.00 10.16
C SER A 177 -1.08 -46.34 10.63
N GLY A 178 -2.06 -45.45 10.45
CA GLY A 178 -3.46 -45.67 10.82
C GLY A 178 -3.78 -45.43 12.29
N ASN A 179 -2.86 -44.88 13.08
CA ASN A 179 -3.13 -44.54 14.48
C ASN A 179 -3.80 -43.17 14.60
N TYR A 180 -4.80 -43.09 15.48
CA TYR A 180 -5.39 -41.81 15.88
C TYR A 180 -4.40 -41.03 16.74
N ARG A 181 -4.09 -39.81 16.32
CA ARG A 181 -3.25 -38.86 17.04
C ARG A 181 -4.09 -37.63 17.36
N GLN A 182 -4.27 -37.33 18.63
CA GLN A 182 -4.97 -36.12 19.06
C GLN A 182 -3.95 -34.99 19.19
N ASP A 183 -3.87 -34.13 18.18
CA ASP A 183 -3.07 -32.92 18.19
C ASP A 183 -3.86 -31.79 18.84
N ALA A 184 -3.31 -31.16 19.88
CA ALA A 184 -3.90 -29.99 20.52
C ALA A 184 -3.72 -28.76 19.62
N THR A 185 -4.80 -28.31 18.98
CA THR A 185 -4.85 -27.06 18.22
C THR A 185 -5.07 -25.89 19.19
N THR A 186 -3.98 -25.40 19.76
CA THR A 186 -3.99 -24.23 20.66
C THR A 186 -3.86 -22.95 19.84
N TYR A 187 -4.93 -22.17 19.80
CA TYR A 187 -4.93 -20.77 19.37
C TYR A 187 -5.45 -19.90 20.55
N PRO A 188 -5.00 -18.64 20.69
CA PRO A 188 -5.55 -17.71 21.67
C PRO A 188 -7.02 -17.40 21.41
N VAL A 189 -7.78 -17.21 22.49
CA VAL A 189 -9.18 -16.78 22.47
C VAL A 189 -9.30 -15.41 23.14
N ILE A 190 -9.81 -14.41 22.43
CA ILE A 190 -10.20 -13.13 23.01
C ILE A 190 -11.66 -13.23 23.43
N PHE A 191 -11.97 -13.00 24.70
CA PHE A 191 -13.34 -12.84 25.19
C PHE A 191 -13.64 -11.36 25.45
N ALA A 192 -14.64 -10.83 24.76
CA ALA A 192 -15.04 -9.42 24.79
C ALA A 192 -16.58 -9.26 24.79
N GLY A 193 -17.27 -10.07 25.59
CA GLY A 193 -18.71 -9.99 25.87
C GLY A 193 -19.01 -9.57 27.31
N ASN A 194 -20.27 -9.72 27.73
CA ASN A 194 -20.76 -9.44 29.10
C ASN A 194 -19.77 -9.89 30.20
N HIS A 195 -19.46 -8.99 31.13
CA HIS A 195 -18.53 -9.25 32.24
C HIS A 195 -18.93 -10.47 33.10
N GLU A 196 -20.22 -10.65 33.38
CA GLU A 196 -20.74 -11.78 34.19
C GLU A 196 -20.48 -13.16 33.55
N ALA A 197 -20.29 -13.20 32.22
CA ALA A 197 -19.99 -14.44 31.51
C ALA A 197 -18.49 -14.76 31.45
N SER A 198 -17.61 -13.84 31.87
CA SER A 198 -16.16 -13.99 31.72
C SER A 198 -15.58 -15.20 32.48
N GLU A 199 -15.94 -15.38 33.75
CA GLU A 199 -15.51 -16.53 34.56
C GLU A 199 -16.09 -17.86 34.01
N PRO A 200 -17.41 -18.02 33.77
CA PRO A 200 -17.94 -19.22 33.12
C PRO A 200 -17.32 -19.57 31.77
N VAL A 201 -16.99 -18.58 30.93
CA VAL A 201 -16.33 -18.80 29.64
C VAL A 201 -14.86 -19.23 29.83
N CYS A 202 -14.15 -18.60 30.76
CA CYS A 202 -12.77 -19.00 31.09
C CYS A 202 -12.72 -20.43 31.65
N ASP A 203 -13.69 -20.83 32.47
CA ASP A 203 -13.79 -22.19 33.01
C ASP A 203 -14.00 -23.25 31.93
N ILE A 204 -14.81 -22.97 30.91
CA ILE A 204 -15.05 -23.87 29.77
C ILE A 204 -13.79 -24.04 28.90
N LEU A 205 -13.02 -22.97 28.71
CA LEU A 205 -11.81 -22.93 27.90
C LEU A 205 -10.54 -23.34 28.66
N ARG A 206 -10.61 -23.47 29.99
CA ARG A 206 -9.48 -23.78 30.87
C ARG A 206 -8.77 -25.08 30.44
N GLY A 207 -7.47 -24.98 30.20
CA GLY A 207 -6.65 -26.11 29.75
C GLY A 207 -6.86 -26.52 28.27
N ARG A 208 -7.64 -25.75 27.50
CA ARG A 208 -7.91 -25.99 26.07
C ARG A 208 -7.40 -24.86 25.18
N ALA A 209 -7.53 -23.61 25.62
CA ALA A 209 -7.01 -22.43 24.93
C ALA A 209 -6.46 -21.41 25.93
N GLU A 210 -5.55 -20.55 25.47
CA GLU A 210 -5.15 -19.35 26.22
C GLU A 210 -6.23 -18.27 26.03
N THR A 211 -7.00 -18.00 27.08
CA THR A 211 -8.13 -17.06 27.01
C THR A 211 -7.76 -15.71 27.61
N LYS A 212 -7.84 -14.66 26.81
CA LYS A 212 -7.71 -13.26 27.25
C LYS A 212 -9.09 -12.63 27.38
N VAL A 213 -9.47 -12.26 28.60
CA VAL A 213 -10.62 -11.38 28.85
C VAL A 213 -10.21 -9.92 28.64
N VAL A 214 -11.02 -9.19 27.88
CA VAL A 214 -10.93 -7.73 27.70
C VAL A 214 -12.31 -7.09 27.93
N GLY A 215 -12.38 -5.75 27.88
CA GLY A 215 -13.66 -5.05 28.00
C GLY A 215 -14.63 -5.44 26.88
N ASN A 216 -15.93 -5.53 27.22
CA ASN A 216 -16.99 -5.84 26.27
C ASN A 216 -17.00 -4.82 25.12
N VAL A 217 -17.05 -5.31 23.86
CA VAL A 217 -17.09 -4.44 22.67
C VAL A 217 -18.36 -3.61 22.59
N ARG A 218 -19.45 -4.04 23.25
CA ARG A 218 -20.73 -3.34 23.23
C ARG A 218 -21.49 -3.47 24.57
N PRO A 219 -21.11 -2.69 25.60
CA PRO A 219 -21.74 -2.75 26.92
C PRO A 219 -23.24 -2.41 26.93
N SER A 220 -23.67 -1.46 26.08
CA SER A 220 -25.09 -1.08 25.86
C SER A 220 -25.41 -1.06 24.35
N LEU A 221 -26.69 -1.00 23.97
CA LEU A 221 -27.08 -0.97 22.55
C LEU A 221 -26.47 0.21 21.78
N GLU A 222 -26.30 1.35 22.45
CA GLU A 222 -25.82 2.63 21.91
C GLU A 222 -24.30 2.79 22.03
N GLN A 223 -23.67 2.14 23.03
CA GLN A 223 -22.26 2.32 23.34
C GLN A 223 -21.40 1.18 22.79
N GLU A 224 -20.50 1.51 21.88
CA GLU A 224 -19.47 0.62 21.34
C GLU A 224 -18.10 0.97 21.94
N HIS A 225 -17.31 -0.04 22.31
CA HIS A 225 -16.05 0.11 23.05
C HIS A 225 -14.97 -0.82 22.48
N LEU A 226 -14.44 -0.45 21.31
CA LEU A 226 -13.56 -1.31 20.50
C LEU A 226 -12.12 -1.37 21.00
N GLU A 227 -11.63 -0.30 21.65
CA GLU A 227 -10.21 -0.10 21.95
C GLU A 227 -9.54 -1.26 22.75
N PRO A 228 -10.17 -1.86 23.78
CA PRO A 228 -9.57 -3.00 24.49
C PRO A 228 -9.30 -4.21 23.59
N VAL A 229 -10.19 -4.51 22.64
CA VAL A 229 -9.99 -5.58 21.65
C VAL A 229 -8.94 -5.17 20.62
N ARG A 230 -8.96 -3.91 20.15
CA ARG A 230 -7.96 -3.39 19.19
C ARG A 230 -6.53 -3.50 19.74
N GLN A 231 -6.33 -3.15 21.01
CA GLN A 231 -5.04 -3.27 21.68
C GLN A 231 -4.57 -4.73 21.80
N GLU A 232 -5.46 -5.65 22.16
CA GLU A 232 -5.13 -7.07 22.26
C GLU A 232 -4.84 -7.71 20.89
N ILE A 233 -5.63 -7.38 19.86
CA ILE A 233 -5.37 -7.79 18.47
C ILE A 233 -4.01 -7.28 17.98
N HIS A 234 -3.67 -6.02 18.29
CA HIS A 234 -2.37 -5.45 17.94
C HIS A 234 -1.22 -6.15 18.67
N ARG A 235 -1.38 -6.43 19.98
CA ARG A 235 -0.41 -7.20 20.78
C ARG A 235 -0.16 -8.58 20.18
N LEU A 236 -1.22 -9.34 19.90
CA LEU A 236 -1.11 -10.66 19.26
C LEU A 236 -0.44 -10.58 17.89
N TYR A 237 -0.72 -9.55 17.08
CA TYR A 237 -0.04 -9.36 15.80
C TYR A 237 1.48 -9.20 15.96
N LEU A 238 1.92 -8.33 16.89
CA LEU A 238 3.34 -8.09 17.16
C LEU A 238 4.07 -9.31 17.73
N GLU A 239 3.38 -10.15 18.51
CA GLU A 239 3.96 -11.34 19.14
C GLU A 239 3.95 -12.59 18.23
N THR A 240 2.96 -12.73 17.34
CA THR A 240 2.73 -13.99 16.59
C THR A 240 2.90 -13.89 15.08
N ILE A 241 2.59 -12.73 14.47
CA ILE A 241 2.64 -12.54 13.01
C ILE A 241 3.89 -11.78 12.59
N LEU A 242 4.18 -10.63 13.21
CA LEU A 242 5.35 -9.83 12.87
C LEU A 242 6.68 -10.64 12.95
N PRO A 243 6.87 -11.58 13.89
CA PRO A 243 8.06 -12.44 13.90
C PRO A 243 8.14 -13.47 12.77
N ARG A 244 7.06 -13.70 12.02
CA ARG A 244 7.04 -14.53 10.79
C ARG A 244 7.71 -13.82 9.60
N LEU A 245 7.96 -12.50 9.70
CA LEU A 245 8.64 -11.72 8.66
C LEU A 245 10.02 -12.36 8.34
N PRO A 246 10.29 -12.75 7.09
CA PRO A 246 11.59 -13.35 6.74
C PRO A 246 12.72 -12.35 7.00
N GLY A 247 13.69 -12.71 7.85
CA GLY A 247 14.76 -11.82 8.32
C GLY A 247 14.51 -11.10 9.66
N PHE A 248 13.36 -11.31 10.31
CA PHE A 248 12.95 -10.60 11.53
C PHE A 248 14.01 -10.59 12.64
N SER A 249 14.67 -11.73 12.91
CA SER A 249 15.64 -11.85 14.01
C SER A 249 16.83 -10.90 13.85
N VAL A 250 17.31 -10.70 12.62
CA VAL A 250 18.41 -9.78 12.31
C VAL A 250 17.92 -8.34 12.39
N LEU A 251 16.74 -8.01 11.83
CA LEU A 251 16.17 -6.66 11.94
C LEU A 251 15.94 -6.24 13.40
N ARG A 252 15.42 -7.15 14.23
CA ARG A 252 15.21 -6.91 15.66
C ARG A 252 16.51 -6.65 16.42
N ASN A 253 17.62 -7.23 15.98
CA ASN A 253 18.93 -6.99 16.59
C ASN A 253 19.61 -5.71 16.07
N LEU A 254 19.24 -5.22 14.88
CA LEU A 254 19.72 -3.95 14.32
C LEU A 254 18.98 -2.73 14.89
N CYS A 255 17.69 -2.86 15.20
CA CYS A 255 16.86 -1.76 15.69
C CYS A 255 16.99 -1.57 17.21
N GLN A 256 17.09 -0.32 17.67
CA GLN A 256 17.08 0.00 19.11
C GLN A 256 15.67 0.01 19.72
N THR A 257 14.65 0.25 18.89
CA THR A 257 13.24 0.18 19.29
C THR A 257 12.59 -1.11 18.76
N PRO A 258 11.53 -1.62 19.41
CA PRO A 258 10.72 -2.70 18.86
C PRO A 258 10.26 -2.39 17.43
N LEU A 259 10.30 -3.39 16.55
CA LEU A 259 9.69 -3.29 15.23
C LEU A 259 8.18 -3.12 15.39
N THR A 260 7.59 -2.24 14.60
CA THR A 260 6.14 -2.00 14.58
C THR A 260 5.58 -2.13 13.16
N THR A 261 4.26 -2.01 13.02
CA THR A 261 3.59 -2.05 11.72
C THR A 261 3.56 -0.68 11.05
N VAL A 262 3.57 -0.66 9.72
CA VAL A 262 3.35 0.58 8.95
C VAL A 262 2.02 1.23 9.34
N CYS A 263 0.94 0.46 9.46
CA CYS A 263 -0.38 0.98 9.87
C CYS A 263 -0.37 1.60 11.28
N HIS A 264 0.35 1.02 12.26
CA HIS A 264 0.45 1.61 13.59
C HIS A 264 1.23 2.92 13.59
N ALA A 265 2.39 2.94 12.93
CA ALA A 265 3.23 4.13 12.86
C ALA A 265 2.54 5.29 12.12
N THR A 266 1.89 5.00 10.98
CA THR A 266 1.03 5.97 10.28
C THR A 266 -0.10 6.48 11.20
N GLY A 267 -0.79 5.59 11.91
CA GLY A 267 -1.85 5.96 12.86
C GLY A 267 -1.39 6.81 14.06
N VAL A 268 -0.14 6.66 14.51
CA VAL A 268 0.49 7.61 15.46
C VAL A 268 0.60 8.99 14.83
N MET A 269 1.13 9.10 13.60
CA MET A 269 1.25 10.39 12.91
C MET A 269 -0.10 11.01 12.57
N THR A 270 -1.10 10.26 12.14
CA THR A 270 -2.44 10.79 11.83
C THR A 270 -3.07 11.48 13.05
N ARG A 271 -2.96 10.87 14.24
CA ARG A 271 -3.40 11.46 15.51
C ARG A 271 -2.57 12.71 15.88
N PHE A 272 -1.24 12.62 15.75
CA PHE A 272 -0.35 13.74 16.01
C PHE A 272 -0.66 14.95 15.11
N LEU A 273 -0.91 14.75 13.82
CA LEU A 273 -1.28 15.81 12.88
C LEU A 273 -2.62 16.47 13.24
N ALA A 274 -3.62 15.66 13.64
CA ALA A 274 -4.92 16.16 14.07
C ALA A 274 -4.81 17.03 15.33
N GLU A 275 -4.06 16.59 16.34
CA GLU A 275 -3.83 17.37 17.57
C GLU A 275 -2.93 18.60 17.33
N ARG A 276 -1.82 18.45 16.59
CA ARG A 276 -0.84 19.53 16.34
C ARG A 276 -1.45 20.70 15.60
N TYR A 277 -2.22 20.42 14.54
CA TYR A 277 -2.80 21.45 13.69
C TYR A 277 -4.25 21.78 14.05
N GLN A 278 -4.85 21.07 15.02
CA GLN A 278 -6.28 21.18 15.38
C GLN A 278 -7.19 20.99 14.16
N ARG A 279 -6.89 19.97 13.36
CA ARG A 279 -7.51 19.67 12.05
C ARG A 279 -8.20 18.31 12.05
N GLN A 280 -9.10 18.13 11.08
CA GLN A 280 -9.77 16.86 10.84
C GLN A 280 -9.02 16.11 9.74
N VAL A 281 -8.21 15.12 10.14
CA VAL A 281 -7.23 14.46 9.28
C VAL A 281 -7.73 13.08 8.85
N LEU A 282 -7.77 12.87 7.54
CA LEU A 282 -8.02 11.58 6.91
C LEU A 282 -6.72 11.09 6.25
N THR A 283 -6.08 10.07 6.80
CA THR A 283 -4.90 9.46 6.17
C THR A 283 -5.33 8.22 5.38
N VAL A 284 -4.83 8.05 4.16
CA VAL A 284 -5.10 6.88 3.30
C VAL A 284 -3.79 6.32 2.75
N ASP A 285 -3.67 5.00 2.72
CA ASP A 285 -2.52 4.28 2.19
C ASP A 285 -3.02 3.10 1.35
N VAL A 286 -2.58 3.02 0.10
CA VAL A 286 -2.95 1.93 -0.84
C VAL A 286 -1.70 1.16 -1.23
N GLY A 287 -1.48 0.03 -0.55
CA GLY A 287 -0.37 -0.87 -0.78
C GLY A 287 -0.69 -2.02 -1.75
N SER A 288 0.32 -2.85 -2.01
CA SER A 288 0.19 -4.04 -2.86
C SER A 288 -0.61 -5.16 -2.19
N SER A 289 -0.43 -5.37 -0.88
CA SER A 289 -1.11 -6.44 -0.13
C SER A 289 -2.32 -5.96 0.67
N SER A 290 -2.18 -4.80 1.31
CA SER A 290 -3.18 -4.21 2.17
C SER A 290 -3.36 -2.74 1.83
N SER A 291 -4.51 -2.20 2.20
CA SER A 291 -4.81 -0.78 2.17
C SER A 291 -5.33 -0.38 3.54
N SER A 292 -5.07 0.85 3.94
CA SER A 292 -5.49 1.37 5.23
C SER A 292 -5.97 2.82 5.14
N LEU A 293 -6.82 3.16 6.08
CA LEU A 293 -7.42 4.46 6.25
C LEU A 293 -7.45 4.78 7.74
N PHE A 294 -7.20 6.04 8.08
CA PHE A 294 -7.20 6.52 9.47
C PHE A 294 -7.91 7.86 9.53
N LEU A 295 -9.03 7.92 10.26
CA LEU A 295 -9.72 9.16 10.57
C LEU A 295 -9.26 9.64 11.96
N ALA A 296 -8.80 10.89 12.07
CA ALA A 296 -8.45 11.50 13.35
C ALA A 296 -8.98 12.93 13.49
N HIS A 297 -9.40 13.24 14.72
CA HIS A 297 -9.73 14.57 15.21
C HIS A 297 -9.08 14.73 16.59
N PRO A 298 -8.97 15.96 17.12
CA PRO A 298 -8.62 16.14 18.54
C PRO A 298 -9.48 15.24 19.45
N GLY A 299 -8.83 14.36 20.21
CA GLY A 299 -9.46 13.37 21.10
C GLY A 299 -10.23 12.21 20.44
N ARG A 300 -10.20 12.01 19.11
CA ARG A 300 -10.90 10.88 18.44
C ARG A 300 -10.07 10.25 17.33
N TYR A 301 -10.13 8.92 17.23
CA TYR A 301 -9.36 8.15 16.24
C TYR A 301 -10.10 6.87 15.83
N THR A 302 -10.22 6.65 14.52
CA THR A 302 -10.83 5.45 13.92
C THR A 302 -9.90 4.89 12.84
N PRO A 303 -9.21 3.75 13.09
CA PRO A 303 -8.45 3.02 12.10
C PRO A 303 -9.31 2.02 11.33
N VAL A 304 -9.12 1.94 10.02
CA VAL A 304 -9.65 0.88 9.15
C VAL A 304 -8.51 0.33 8.29
N VAL A 305 -8.15 -0.93 8.53
CA VAL A 305 -7.08 -1.65 7.83
C VAL A 305 -7.68 -2.90 7.21
N LEU A 306 -7.54 -3.06 5.89
CA LEU A 306 -8.00 -4.22 5.15
C LEU A 306 -6.79 -5.04 4.70
N GLY A 307 -6.43 -6.05 5.49
CA GLY A 307 -5.16 -6.78 5.38
C GLY A 307 -4.92 -7.51 4.05
N ASN A 308 -5.99 -7.91 3.37
CA ASN A 308 -5.96 -8.60 2.07
C ASN A 308 -6.48 -7.73 0.89
N CYS A 309 -6.68 -6.42 1.09
CA CYS A 309 -7.20 -5.52 0.04
C CYS A 309 -6.07 -4.63 -0.47
N GLY A 310 -5.43 -5.00 -1.57
CA GLY A 310 -4.30 -4.26 -2.14
C GLY A 310 -4.14 -4.50 -3.63
N THR A 311 -3.39 -3.64 -4.33
CA THR A 311 -3.37 -3.61 -5.81
C THR A 311 -2.52 -4.72 -6.47
N GLY A 312 -1.84 -5.56 -5.70
CA GLY A 312 -1.04 -6.69 -6.18
C GLY A 312 -1.42 -8.01 -5.51
N TYR A 313 -0.90 -8.26 -4.30
CA TYR A 313 -1.20 -9.49 -3.54
C TYR A 313 -2.67 -9.57 -3.10
N GLY A 314 -3.33 -8.44 -2.85
CA GLY A 314 -4.73 -8.38 -2.42
C GLY A 314 -5.76 -8.17 -3.55
N ILE A 315 -5.34 -8.29 -4.82
CA ILE A 315 -6.17 -7.89 -5.96
C ILE A 315 -7.42 -8.77 -6.15
N THR A 316 -7.36 -10.02 -5.67
CA THR A 316 -8.48 -10.97 -5.70
C THR A 316 -9.62 -10.55 -4.80
N THR A 317 -9.35 -10.03 -3.60
CA THR A 317 -10.40 -9.50 -2.72
C THR A 317 -11.12 -8.32 -3.40
N ILE A 318 -10.37 -7.41 -4.03
CA ILE A 318 -10.97 -6.29 -4.79
C ILE A 318 -11.84 -6.83 -5.94
N LEU A 319 -11.35 -7.82 -6.70
CA LEU A 319 -12.13 -8.43 -7.78
C LEU A 319 -13.41 -9.12 -7.29
N VAL A 320 -13.36 -9.86 -6.18
CA VAL A 320 -14.51 -10.58 -5.61
C VAL A 320 -15.57 -9.61 -5.08
N GLU A 321 -15.16 -8.62 -4.27
CA GLU A 321 -16.10 -7.68 -3.64
C GLU A 321 -16.68 -6.65 -4.63
N ARG A 322 -15.95 -6.32 -5.71
CA ARG A 322 -16.30 -5.19 -6.60
C ARG A 322 -16.68 -5.60 -8.02
N GLY A 323 -16.20 -6.74 -8.51
CA GLY A 323 -16.47 -7.23 -9.85
C GLY A 323 -15.80 -6.42 -10.97
N LEU A 324 -15.76 -7.01 -12.17
CA LEU A 324 -15.08 -6.43 -13.34
C LEU A 324 -15.73 -5.13 -13.82
N SER A 325 -17.06 -5.06 -13.83
CA SER A 325 -17.79 -3.90 -14.37
C SER A 325 -17.49 -2.60 -13.61
N ASN A 326 -17.27 -2.66 -12.29
CA ASN A 326 -16.91 -1.50 -11.48
C ASN A 326 -15.47 -1.02 -11.69
N LEU A 327 -14.57 -1.93 -12.08
CA LEU A 327 -13.21 -1.57 -12.53
C LEU A 327 -13.26 -0.93 -13.93
N MET A 328 -13.98 -1.54 -14.88
CA MET A 328 -14.13 -1.07 -16.27
C MET A 328 -14.74 0.34 -16.35
N ARG A 329 -15.76 0.61 -15.53
CA ARG A 329 -15.70 1.71 -14.55
C ARG A 329 -14.93 2.97 -14.96
N TRP A 330 -13.64 2.94 -14.63
CA TRP A 330 -12.73 4.08 -14.58
C TRP A 330 -11.79 4.17 -15.78
N LEU A 331 -11.95 3.30 -16.78
CA LEU A 331 -11.05 3.22 -17.92
C LEU A 331 -11.50 4.16 -19.05
N PRO A 332 -10.63 5.04 -19.57
CA PRO A 332 -10.93 5.89 -20.71
C PRO A 332 -10.73 5.15 -22.06
N PHE A 333 -10.82 3.82 -22.06
CA PHE A 333 -10.65 2.96 -23.23
C PHE A 333 -11.42 1.65 -23.08
N SER A 334 -11.74 1.02 -24.21
CA SER A 334 -12.46 -0.26 -24.23
C SER A 334 -11.53 -1.42 -23.89
N ILE A 335 -12.06 -2.37 -23.11
CA ILE A 335 -11.41 -3.63 -22.75
C ILE A 335 -12.50 -4.69 -22.59
N SER A 336 -12.24 -5.96 -22.95
CA SER A 336 -13.19 -7.03 -22.66
C SER A 336 -13.05 -7.47 -21.19
N GLU A 337 -14.13 -7.99 -20.59
CA GLU A 337 -14.07 -8.59 -19.24
C GLU A 337 -13.02 -9.71 -19.16
N LYS A 338 -12.87 -10.48 -20.24
CA LYS A 338 -11.85 -11.54 -20.36
C LYS A 338 -10.42 -10.97 -20.32
N ASP A 339 -10.15 -9.88 -21.04
CA ASP A 339 -8.81 -9.28 -21.06
C ASP A 339 -8.48 -8.58 -19.74
N LEU A 340 -9.47 -7.95 -19.11
CA LEU A 340 -9.31 -7.41 -17.76
C LEU A 340 -9.03 -8.52 -16.73
N LEU A 341 -9.79 -9.61 -16.77
CA LEU A 341 -9.56 -10.76 -15.90
C LEU A 341 -8.17 -11.39 -16.14
N HIS A 342 -7.76 -11.56 -17.41
CA HIS A 342 -6.42 -12.02 -17.76
C HIS A 342 -5.32 -11.08 -17.23
N TRP A 343 -5.54 -9.76 -17.26
CA TRP A 343 -4.61 -8.79 -16.70
C TRP A 343 -4.51 -8.90 -15.17
N ILE A 344 -5.65 -8.99 -14.47
CA ILE A 344 -5.72 -9.19 -13.02
C ILE A 344 -5.02 -10.48 -12.60
N LEU A 345 -5.29 -11.60 -13.27
CA LEU A 345 -4.65 -12.89 -12.99
C LEU A 345 -3.13 -12.85 -13.25
N ASN A 346 -2.67 -12.12 -14.27
CA ASN A 346 -1.24 -11.92 -14.52
C ASN A 346 -0.56 -11.03 -13.46
N LYS A 347 -1.27 -10.03 -12.92
CA LYS A 347 -0.80 -9.21 -11.79
C LYS A 347 -0.75 -10.03 -10.51
N LEU A 348 -1.76 -10.84 -10.21
CA LEU A 348 -1.78 -11.76 -9.06
C LEU A 348 -0.61 -12.74 -9.07
N MET A 349 -0.28 -13.31 -10.23
CA MET A 349 0.86 -14.23 -10.39
C MET A 349 2.23 -13.53 -10.35
N ARG A 350 2.27 -12.20 -10.50
CA ARG A 350 3.50 -11.38 -10.56
C ARG A 350 3.27 -10.01 -9.87
N PRO A 351 2.97 -9.98 -8.57
CA PRO A 351 2.54 -8.76 -7.86
C PRO A 351 3.63 -7.69 -7.80
N GLN A 352 4.90 -8.07 -7.92
CA GLN A 352 6.06 -7.20 -8.00
C GLN A 352 6.25 -6.51 -9.36
N ARG A 353 5.45 -6.86 -10.38
CA ARG A 353 5.53 -6.22 -11.70
C ARG A 353 4.99 -4.79 -11.61
N ILE A 354 5.83 -3.82 -11.98
CA ILE A 354 5.45 -2.42 -12.18
C ILE A 354 4.70 -2.23 -13.52
N PRO A 355 3.83 -1.20 -13.65
CA PRO A 355 3.20 -0.83 -14.91
C PRO A 355 4.22 -0.61 -16.03
N ALA A 356 3.96 -1.19 -17.21
CA ALA A 356 4.84 -1.03 -18.39
C ALA A 356 4.25 -0.11 -19.47
N SER A 357 2.99 0.32 -19.30
CA SER A 357 2.26 1.12 -20.28
C SER A 357 1.25 2.06 -19.61
N ARG A 358 0.79 3.08 -20.35
CA ARG A 358 -0.33 3.95 -19.95
C ARG A 358 -1.59 3.14 -19.58
N LYS A 359 -1.88 2.05 -20.29
CA LYS A 359 -3.03 1.18 -19.98
C LYS A 359 -2.85 0.49 -18.63
N ASP A 360 -1.67 -0.05 -18.33
CA ASP A 360 -1.37 -0.68 -17.04
C ASP A 360 -1.53 0.31 -15.87
N ILE A 361 -1.03 1.54 -16.04
CA ILE A 361 -1.15 2.62 -15.04
C ILE A 361 -2.64 2.91 -14.76
N LEU A 362 -3.44 3.10 -15.81
CA LEU A 362 -4.87 3.38 -15.67
C LEU A 362 -5.66 2.20 -15.09
N LEU A 363 -5.24 0.96 -15.36
CA LEU A 363 -5.80 -0.25 -14.76
C LEU A 363 -5.46 -0.34 -13.26
N GLU A 364 -4.20 -0.15 -12.86
CA GLU A 364 -3.83 -0.15 -11.43
C GLU A 364 -4.51 0.99 -10.65
N HIS A 365 -4.67 2.17 -11.26
CA HIS A 365 -5.44 3.27 -10.66
C HIS A 365 -6.96 3.02 -10.66
N ALA A 366 -7.51 2.13 -11.50
CA ALA A 366 -8.90 1.68 -11.39
C ALA A 366 -9.06 0.71 -10.20
N VAL A 367 -8.13 -0.23 -10.04
CA VAL A 367 -8.07 -1.15 -8.87
C VAL A 367 -7.89 -0.36 -7.57
N ALA A 368 -7.01 0.66 -7.55
CA ALA A 368 -6.79 1.52 -6.38
C ALA A 368 -8.06 2.29 -5.95
N ARG A 369 -8.88 2.75 -6.91
CA ARG A 369 -10.17 3.38 -6.59
C ARG A 369 -11.11 2.40 -5.89
N GLU A 370 -11.21 1.19 -6.40
CA GLU A 370 -12.08 0.16 -5.81
C GLU A 370 -11.58 -0.32 -4.44
N ALA A 371 -10.26 -0.37 -4.21
CA ALA A 371 -9.69 -0.59 -2.87
C ALA A 371 -10.06 0.54 -1.88
N LEU A 372 -9.98 1.79 -2.31
CA LEU A 372 -10.36 2.96 -1.51
C LEU A 372 -11.88 2.99 -1.23
N PHE A 373 -12.73 2.52 -2.15
CA PHE A 373 -14.16 2.40 -1.89
C PHE A 373 -14.45 1.39 -0.78
N LEU A 374 -13.79 0.22 -0.79
CA LEU A 374 -13.91 -0.76 0.29
C LEU A 374 -13.48 -0.20 1.65
N LEU A 375 -12.43 0.63 1.67
CA LEU A 375 -12.00 1.34 2.90
C LEU A 375 -13.04 2.36 3.38
N LEU A 376 -13.61 3.17 2.49
CA LEU A 376 -14.63 4.16 2.87
C LEU A 376 -15.95 3.50 3.29
N GLU A 377 -16.36 2.41 2.66
CA GLU A 377 -17.52 1.62 3.05
C GLU A 377 -17.31 1.02 4.45
N ALA A 378 -16.16 0.40 4.70
CA ALA A 378 -15.78 -0.14 6.00
C ALA A 378 -15.60 0.93 7.10
N LEU A 379 -15.23 2.17 6.74
CA LEU A 379 -15.22 3.32 7.66
C LEU A 379 -16.64 3.83 7.93
N SER A 380 -17.48 3.97 6.91
CA SER A 380 -18.85 4.49 7.05
C SER A 380 -19.73 3.59 7.92
N ASP A 381 -19.44 2.29 7.91
CA ASP A 381 -20.04 1.25 8.75
C ASP A 381 -19.78 1.46 10.26
N GLU A 382 -18.56 1.85 10.63
CA GLU A 382 -18.17 2.17 12.02
C GLU A 382 -18.50 3.64 12.39
N CYS A 383 -18.28 4.56 11.45
CA CYS A 383 -18.40 6.00 11.65
C CYS A 383 -19.24 6.62 10.52
N PRO A 384 -20.58 6.72 10.67
CA PRO A 384 -21.49 7.23 9.63
C PRO A 384 -21.29 8.69 9.22
N LYS A 385 -20.40 9.44 9.89
CA LYS A 385 -20.02 10.80 9.54
C LYS A 385 -18.51 10.88 9.52
N ILE A 386 -17.95 11.21 8.36
CA ILE A 386 -16.52 11.22 8.11
C ILE A 386 -16.10 12.67 7.79
N PRO A 387 -16.03 13.58 8.79
CA PRO A 387 -15.67 14.97 8.52
C PRO A 387 -14.15 15.10 8.38
N TYR A 388 -13.65 15.78 7.35
CA TYR A 388 -12.21 15.98 7.14
C TYR A 388 -11.92 17.23 6.32
N ASP A 389 -10.82 17.88 6.66
CA ASP A 389 -10.31 19.07 5.98
C ASP A 389 -8.87 18.89 5.46
N LEU A 390 -8.15 17.86 5.92
CA LEU A 390 -6.81 17.48 5.48
C LEU A 390 -6.78 15.99 5.12
N VAL A 391 -6.39 15.67 3.89
CA VAL A 391 -6.09 14.30 3.45
C VAL A 391 -4.59 14.12 3.30
N MET A 392 -4.05 13.11 3.99
CA MET A 392 -2.68 12.64 3.83
C MET A 392 -2.72 11.32 3.05
N ALA A 393 -2.18 11.27 1.84
CA ALA A 393 -2.20 10.09 1.00
C ALA A 393 -0.82 9.43 0.89
N GLY A 394 -0.77 8.10 0.87
CA GLY A 394 0.45 7.31 0.73
C GLY A 394 0.20 5.98 0.01
N GLY A 395 1.18 5.08 0.09
CA GLY A 395 1.17 3.79 -0.59
C GLY A 395 1.61 3.87 -2.04
N GLY A 396 2.24 2.81 -2.53
CA GLY A 396 3.04 2.85 -3.77
C GLY A 396 2.27 3.32 -5.01
N ILE A 397 0.99 2.96 -5.16
CA ILE A 397 0.21 3.38 -6.34
C ILE A 397 -0.10 4.89 -6.36
N LEU A 398 -0.20 5.53 -5.19
CA LEU A 398 -0.41 6.98 -5.11
C LEU A 398 0.93 7.74 -5.11
N ALA A 399 1.92 7.26 -4.36
CA ALA A 399 3.25 7.86 -4.27
C ALA A 399 4.02 7.82 -5.60
N HIS A 400 3.89 6.75 -6.39
CA HIS A 400 4.55 6.62 -7.70
C HIS A 400 3.60 6.89 -8.88
N ALA A 401 2.50 7.62 -8.65
CA ALA A 401 1.66 8.08 -9.74
C ALA A 401 2.49 8.95 -10.72
N PRO A 402 2.52 8.63 -12.04
CA PRO A 402 3.41 9.29 -13.00
C PRO A 402 3.09 10.78 -13.22
N HIS A 403 1.92 11.23 -12.78
CA HIS A 403 1.55 12.64 -12.68
C HIS A 403 0.73 12.88 -11.41
N PRO A 404 1.01 13.93 -10.61
CA PRO A 404 0.26 14.18 -9.36
C PRO A 404 -1.26 14.31 -9.56
N GLY A 405 -1.68 14.82 -10.73
CA GLY A 405 -3.10 14.92 -11.10
C GLY A 405 -3.82 13.56 -11.14
N LEU A 406 -3.12 12.45 -11.37
CA LEU A 406 -3.73 11.12 -11.38
C LEU A 406 -4.03 10.63 -9.96
N ALA A 407 -3.11 10.86 -9.02
CA ALA A 407 -3.35 10.63 -7.59
C ALA A 407 -4.49 11.51 -7.07
N ALA A 408 -4.52 12.79 -7.44
CA ALA A 408 -5.61 13.71 -7.07
C ALA A 408 -6.98 13.26 -7.61
N LEU A 409 -7.06 12.77 -8.86
CA LEU A 409 -8.29 12.17 -9.39
C LEU A 409 -8.67 10.91 -8.63
N THR A 410 -7.77 9.94 -8.46
CA THR A 410 -8.03 8.70 -7.71
C THR A 410 -8.58 8.98 -6.31
N LEU A 411 -8.05 10.00 -5.60
CA LEU A 411 -8.58 10.42 -4.30
C LEU A 411 -9.97 11.07 -4.42
N LEU A 412 -10.13 12.10 -5.26
CA LEU A 412 -11.39 12.86 -5.36
C LEU A 412 -12.57 12.04 -5.93
N ASP A 413 -12.28 11.05 -6.77
CA ASP A 413 -13.26 10.12 -7.36
C ASP A 413 -13.92 9.22 -6.30
N VAL A 414 -13.19 8.92 -5.23
CA VAL A 414 -13.59 7.97 -4.19
C VAL A 414 -14.08 8.70 -2.93
N LEU A 415 -13.27 9.64 -2.41
CA LEU A 415 -13.59 10.45 -1.22
C LEU A 415 -14.87 11.28 -1.35
N GLN A 416 -15.21 11.68 -2.58
CA GLN A 416 -16.45 12.38 -2.93
C GLN A 416 -16.92 13.47 -1.92
N PRO A 417 -16.08 14.43 -1.51
CA PRO A 417 -16.34 15.24 -0.32
C PRO A 417 -17.66 16.02 -0.38
N THR A 418 -18.44 15.99 0.70
CA THR A 418 -19.77 16.62 0.79
C THR A 418 -19.82 17.87 1.69
N ALA A 419 -20.99 18.50 1.79
CA ALA A 419 -21.20 19.74 2.56
C ALA A 419 -21.15 19.53 4.08
N GLU A 420 -21.43 18.33 4.57
CA GLU A 420 -21.33 18.02 6.00
C GLU A 420 -19.87 17.85 6.42
N GLU A 421 -19.05 17.30 5.53
CA GLU A 421 -17.70 16.82 5.81
C GLU A 421 -16.64 17.89 5.57
N SER A 422 -16.83 18.73 4.53
CA SER A 422 -15.84 19.71 4.09
C SER A 422 -16.18 21.16 4.47
N GLY A 423 -15.13 21.92 4.79
CA GLY A 423 -15.18 23.38 4.91
C GLY A 423 -15.26 24.07 3.55
N MET A 424 -14.71 25.28 3.43
CA MET A 424 -14.57 25.94 2.12
C MET A 424 -13.64 25.17 1.17
N ALA A 425 -12.62 24.53 1.72
CA ALA A 425 -11.58 23.83 0.98
C ALA A 425 -11.10 22.57 1.74
N LEU A 426 -10.52 21.65 0.98
CA LEU A 426 -9.93 20.39 1.42
C LEU A 426 -8.47 20.37 0.96
N ASP A 427 -7.51 20.24 1.87
CA ASP A 427 -6.10 20.12 1.48
C ASP A 427 -5.73 18.66 1.25
N LEU A 428 -5.18 18.35 0.08
CA LEU A 428 -4.57 17.06 -0.23
C LEU A 428 -3.05 17.16 -0.11
N HIS A 429 -2.43 16.23 0.60
CA HIS A 429 -0.98 16.02 0.66
C HIS A 429 -0.66 14.58 0.26
N LEU A 430 0.48 14.39 -0.39
CA LEU A 430 0.98 13.09 -0.82
C LEU A 430 2.33 12.82 -0.13
N ASP A 431 2.49 11.65 0.47
CA ASP A 431 3.73 11.22 1.08
C ASP A 431 4.54 10.38 0.08
N THR A 432 5.19 11.06 -0.87
CA THR A 432 6.05 10.43 -1.88
C THR A 432 7.39 9.90 -1.34
N LEU A 433 7.67 10.06 -0.03
CA LEU A 433 8.95 9.71 0.60
C LEU A 433 8.79 8.69 1.74
N GLY A 434 7.57 8.23 2.03
CA GLY A 434 7.28 7.29 3.13
C GLY A 434 7.55 7.88 4.53
N LEU A 435 7.48 9.20 4.68
CA LEU A 435 7.80 9.90 5.92
C LEU A 435 6.72 9.76 7.00
N LEU A 436 5.46 9.46 6.68
CA LEU A 436 4.40 9.20 7.66
C LEU A 436 4.73 8.02 8.60
N PRO A 437 4.91 6.78 8.11
CA PRO A 437 5.29 5.67 8.98
C PRO A 437 6.70 5.85 9.56
N THR A 438 7.62 6.49 8.82
CA THR A 438 8.98 6.75 9.32
C THR A 438 8.99 7.68 10.52
N CYS A 439 8.23 8.79 10.49
CA CYS A 439 8.10 9.71 11.62
C CYS A 439 7.37 9.04 12.80
N GLY A 440 6.35 8.22 12.53
CA GLY A 440 5.62 7.50 13.58
C GLY A 440 6.50 6.49 14.34
N ALA A 441 7.39 5.80 13.63
CA ALA A 441 8.38 4.92 14.26
C ALA A 441 9.50 5.71 14.96
N LEU A 442 9.98 6.80 14.34
CA LEU A 442 10.97 7.69 14.94
C LEU A 442 10.48 8.30 16.25
N ALA A 443 9.19 8.63 16.36
CA ALA A 443 8.59 9.22 17.56
C ALA A 443 8.71 8.31 18.80
N GLY A 444 8.71 6.99 18.62
CA GLY A 444 8.94 6.02 19.69
C GLY A 444 10.38 5.96 20.22
N MET A 445 11.33 6.56 19.49
CA MET A 445 12.74 6.65 19.87
C MET A 445 13.15 8.09 20.27
N ASN A 446 12.72 9.07 19.48
CA ASN A 446 13.04 10.48 19.65
C ASN A 446 11.90 11.32 19.06
N ALA A 447 10.98 11.76 19.94
CA ALA A 447 9.83 12.57 19.57
C ALA A 447 10.23 13.90 18.94
N ASP A 448 11.22 14.62 19.47
CA ASP A 448 11.65 15.92 18.95
C ASP A 448 12.18 15.81 17.52
N ALA A 449 12.94 14.76 17.21
CA ALA A 449 13.39 14.47 15.85
C ALA A 449 12.22 14.14 14.91
N ALA A 450 11.23 13.38 15.37
CA ALA A 450 10.02 13.09 14.59
C ALA A 450 9.18 14.34 14.31
N VAL A 451 9.01 15.23 15.30
CA VAL A 451 8.34 16.53 15.14
C VAL A 451 9.09 17.39 14.12
N THR A 452 10.42 17.46 14.23
CA THR A 452 11.26 18.28 13.34
C THR A 452 11.19 17.77 11.89
N VAL A 453 11.36 16.47 11.65
CA VAL A 453 11.22 15.88 10.30
C VAL A 453 9.78 16.01 9.79
N CYS A 454 8.77 15.92 10.68
CA CYS A 454 7.38 16.13 10.30
C CYS A 454 7.14 17.56 9.77
N ASP A 455 7.46 18.58 10.57
CA ASP A 455 7.25 19.99 10.20
C ASP A 455 8.10 20.42 9.00
N ARG A 456 9.34 19.94 8.91
CA ARG A 456 10.34 20.45 7.96
C ARG A 456 10.44 19.67 6.66
N ASP A 457 10.15 18.37 6.69
CA ASP A 457 10.30 17.48 5.52
C ASP A 457 8.94 16.89 5.10
N LEU A 458 8.17 16.24 5.99
CA LEU A 458 6.89 15.61 5.62
C LEU A 458 5.85 16.64 5.15
N MET A 459 5.61 17.72 5.90
CA MET A 459 4.63 18.74 5.51
C MET A 459 5.05 19.56 4.28
N HIS A 460 6.34 19.51 3.91
CA HIS A 460 6.87 20.15 2.70
C HIS A 460 7.04 19.19 1.52
N ASN A 461 6.92 17.87 1.75
CA ASN A 461 7.20 16.80 0.80
C ASN A 461 6.46 16.97 -0.54
N MET A 462 5.14 16.79 -0.52
CA MET A 462 4.28 17.04 -1.67
C MET A 462 2.88 17.51 -1.23
N PRO A 463 2.72 18.79 -0.84
CA PRO A 463 1.41 19.43 -0.85
C PRO A 463 0.83 19.28 -2.26
N LEU A 464 -0.24 18.50 -2.41
CA LEU A 464 -0.72 18.02 -3.71
C LEU A 464 -1.65 19.05 -4.35
N ALA A 465 -2.69 19.46 -3.64
CA ALA A 465 -3.68 20.42 -4.08
C ALA A 465 -4.49 20.99 -2.91
N THR A 466 -4.95 22.23 -3.01
CA THR A 466 -6.12 22.68 -2.24
C THR A 466 -7.36 22.52 -3.12
N CYS A 467 -8.27 21.63 -2.73
CA CYS A 467 -9.46 21.26 -3.48
C CYS A 467 -10.69 22.02 -2.99
N ILE A 468 -11.50 22.52 -3.92
CA ILE A 468 -12.75 23.23 -3.67
C ILE A 468 -13.84 22.51 -4.47
N VAL A 469 -14.79 21.90 -3.76
CA VAL A 469 -15.86 21.10 -4.37
C VAL A 469 -17.12 21.96 -4.51
N ALA A 470 -17.61 22.09 -5.74
CA ALA A 470 -18.85 22.77 -6.08
C ALA A 470 -20.04 21.81 -5.96
N LEU A 471 -20.80 21.95 -4.87
CA LEU A 471 -21.85 21.03 -4.48
C LEU A 471 -23.20 21.50 -5.02
N GLY A 472 -23.68 20.84 -6.06
CA GLY A 472 -24.99 21.12 -6.66
C GLY A 472 -25.19 20.37 -7.96
N SER A 473 -26.44 20.17 -8.35
CA SER A 473 -26.82 19.53 -9.61
C SER A 473 -27.20 20.57 -10.66
N GLY A 474 -26.78 20.36 -11.91
CA GLY A 474 -27.10 21.24 -13.03
C GLY A 474 -26.85 20.54 -14.36
N ARG A 475 -27.32 21.14 -15.46
CA ARG A 475 -27.13 20.57 -16.80
C ARG A 475 -25.65 20.69 -17.20
N ALA A 476 -25.08 19.62 -17.77
CA ALA A 476 -23.72 19.61 -18.28
C ALA A 476 -23.48 20.81 -19.23
N GLY A 477 -22.30 21.42 -19.13
CA GLY A 477 -21.93 22.61 -19.91
C GLY A 477 -22.61 23.92 -19.49
N LYS A 478 -23.45 23.95 -18.44
CA LYS A 478 -23.86 25.19 -17.77
C LYS A 478 -22.88 25.56 -16.65
N LEU A 479 -22.67 26.86 -16.44
CA LEU A 479 -21.78 27.39 -15.40
C LEU A 479 -22.20 26.85 -14.01
N ALA A 480 -21.24 26.29 -13.28
CA ALA A 480 -21.40 25.90 -11.88
C ALA A 480 -20.75 26.92 -10.94
N LEU A 481 -19.55 27.39 -11.29
CA LEU A 481 -18.72 28.26 -10.46
C LEU A 481 -17.82 29.16 -11.32
N GLU A 482 -17.72 30.43 -10.96
CA GLU A 482 -16.60 31.29 -11.35
C GLU A 482 -15.65 31.47 -10.14
N ALA A 483 -14.36 31.24 -10.34
CA ALA A 483 -13.34 31.34 -9.30
C ALA A 483 -12.25 32.35 -9.71
N THR A 484 -11.92 33.26 -8.79
CA THR A 484 -10.87 34.27 -8.97
C THR A 484 -9.84 34.13 -7.86
N LEU A 485 -8.59 33.82 -8.22
CA LEU A 485 -7.45 33.75 -7.31
C LEU A 485 -6.61 35.02 -7.47
N THR A 486 -6.44 35.79 -6.40
CA THR A 486 -5.49 36.90 -6.33
C THR A 486 -4.31 36.49 -5.47
N THR A 487 -3.12 36.39 -6.07
CA THR A 487 -1.88 36.04 -5.36
C THR A 487 -1.39 37.19 -4.49
N THR A 488 -0.57 36.90 -3.47
CA THR A 488 0.12 37.92 -2.66
C THR A 488 1.11 38.79 -3.46
N ARG A 489 1.45 38.40 -4.70
CA ARG A 489 2.25 39.19 -5.65
C ARG A 489 1.41 40.04 -6.60
N GLY A 490 0.09 40.08 -6.44
CA GLY A 490 -0.83 40.89 -7.26
C GLY A 490 -1.26 40.27 -8.59
N HIS A 491 -0.70 39.12 -9.00
CA HIS A 491 -1.21 38.38 -10.15
C HIS A 491 -2.61 37.81 -9.84
N THR A 492 -3.54 37.95 -10.78
CA THR A 492 -4.90 37.42 -10.67
C THR A 492 -5.16 36.39 -11.77
N TYR A 493 -5.74 35.25 -11.37
CA TYR A 493 -6.20 34.19 -12.27
C TYR A 493 -7.73 34.06 -12.13
N GLN A 494 -8.44 33.91 -13.25
CA GLN A 494 -9.89 33.76 -13.28
C GLN A 494 -10.24 32.53 -14.12
N VAL A 495 -11.11 31.66 -13.59
CA VAL A 495 -11.58 30.46 -14.28
C VAL A 495 -13.09 30.31 -14.11
N ARG A 496 -13.74 29.84 -15.17
CA ARG A 496 -15.18 29.51 -15.19
C ARG A 496 -15.31 28.02 -15.41
N VAL A 497 -15.98 27.34 -14.48
CA VAL A 497 -16.10 25.88 -14.45
C VAL A 497 -17.57 25.50 -14.59
N ASN A 498 -17.88 24.64 -15.57
CA ASN A 498 -19.24 24.17 -15.80
C ASN A 498 -19.55 22.90 -14.98
N HIS A 499 -20.84 22.62 -14.79
CA HIS A 499 -21.29 21.34 -14.23
C HIS A 499 -20.75 20.18 -15.07
N GLY A 500 -20.18 19.17 -14.37
CA GLY A 500 -19.51 18.01 -14.97
C GLY A 500 -18.00 18.18 -15.16
N GLN A 501 -17.45 19.39 -14.97
CA GLN A 501 -16.02 19.67 -15.20
C GLN A 501 -15.21 19.70 -13.90
N ILE A 502 -13.90 19.48 -14.04
CA ILE A 502 -12.87 19.78 -13.06
C ILE A 502 -11.89 20.75 -13.71
N ALA A 503 -11.26 21.63 -12.93
CA ALA A 503 -10.27 22.59 -13.42
C ALA A 503 -9.18 22.83 -12.38
N ARG A 504 -7.99 23.28 -12.83
CA ARG A 504 -6.89 23.69 -11.95
C ARG A 504 -6.56 25.18 -12.13
N ILE A 505 -6.25 25.86 -11.04
CA ILE A 505 -5.68 27.21 -11.02
C ILE A 505 -4.25 27.08 -10.48
N PRO A 506 -3.20 27.45 -11.24
CA PRO A 506 -1.82 27.30 -10.79
C PRO A 506 -1.52 28.25 -9.62
N LEU A 507 -0.99 27.70 -8.54
CA LEU A 507 -0.42 28.44 -7.41
C LEU A 507 0.83 27.67 -6.93
N PRO A 508 2.04 28.04 -7.37
CA PRO A 508 3.27 27.31 -7.05
C PRO A 508 3.56 27.26 -5.54
N GLN A 509 4.17 26.16 -5.08
CA GLN A 509 4.60 25.98 -3.69
C GLN A 509 5.42 27.19 -3.18
N GLY A 510 5.17 27.60 -1.94
CA GLY A 510 5.75 28.81 -1.35
C GLY A 510 5.06 30.12 -1.73
N MET A 511 4.18 30.15 -2.73
CA MET A 511 3.25 31.27 -2.94
C MET A 511 1.99 31.12 -2.07
N ARG A 512 1.30 32.24 -1.84
CA ARG A 512 0.00 32.27 -1.16
C ARG A 512 -0.96 33.20 -1.90
N GLY A 513 -2.26 33.02 -1.71
CA GLY A 513 -3.29 33.85 -2.36
C GLY A 513 -4.62 33.88 -1.62
N GLN A 514 -5.49 34.77 -2.07
CA GLN A 514 -6.88 34.87 -1.67
C GLN A 514 -7.75 34.38 -2.82
N ILE A 515 -8.73 33.51 -2.54
CA ILE A 515 -9.69 33.05 -3.54
C ILE A 515 -11.08 33.62 -3.27
N THR A 516 -11.76 34.02 -4.36
CA THR A 516 -13.16 34.45 -4.38
C THR A 516 -13.94 33.51 -5.31
N LEU A 517 -15.07 33.01 -4.83
CA LEU A 517 -15.86 31.94 -5.43
C LEU A 517 -17.30 32.43 -5.64
N ARG A 518 -17.76 32.46 -6.89
CA ARG A 518 -19.10 32.90 -7.31
C ARG A 518 -19.89 31.71 -7.86
N PRO A 519 -20.53 30.91 -7.00
CA PRO A 519 -21.32 29.78 -7.45
C PRO A 519 -22.62 30.23 -8.14
N SER A 520 -23.11 29.41 -9.08
CA SER A 520 -24.48 29.54 -9.60
C SER A 520 -25.51 29.34 -8.48
N GLY A 521 -26.73 29.86 -8.63
CA GLY A 521 -27.75 29.89 -7.56
C GLY A 521 -28.13 28.52 -6.95
N ASN A 522 -27.91 27.44 -7.68
CA ASN A 522 -28.12 26.04 -7.30
C ASN A 522 -26.85 25.33 -6.75
N VAL A 523 -25.73 26.04 -6.64
CA VAL A 523 -24.41 25.50 -6.26
C VAL A 523 -23.98 26.06 -4.91
N ARG A 524 -23.49 25.18 -4.04
CA ARG A 524 -22.97 25.46 -2.70
C ARG A 524 -21.46 25.22 -2.67
N ILE A 525 -20.75 25.99 -1.85
CA ILE A 525 -19.35 25.73 -1.50
C ILE A 525 -19.26 25.46 0.01
N GLY A 526 -18.80 24.28 0.40
CA GLY A 526 -18.74 23.85 1.79
C GLY A 526 -20.09 23.95 2.50
N ARG A 527 -20.10 24.54 3.70
CA ARG A 527 -21.31 24.70 4.53
C ARG A 527 -22.18 25.93 4.19
N ASN A 528 -21.78 26.77 3.24
CA ASN A 528 -22.51 28.00 2.88
C ASN A 528 -23.88 27.70 2.24
N ALA A 529 -24.76 28.70 2.14
CA ALA A 529 -26.00 28.57 1.38
C ALA A 529 -25.72 28.55 -0.14
N PRO A 530 -26.57 27.90 -0.97
CA PRO A 530 -26.41 27.91 -2.42
C PRO A 530 -26.43 29.34 -3.01
N GLY A 531 -25.62 29.58 -4.04
CA GLY A 531 -25.52 30.87 -4.74
C GLY A 531 -24.79 31.99 -3.99
N VAL A 532 -24.34 31.77 -2.75
CA VAL A 532 -23.62 32.79 -1.96
C VAL A 532 -22.17 32.90 -2.43
N GLU A 533 -21.69 34.13 -2.67
CA GLU A 533 -20.26 34.38 -2.92
C GLU A 533 -19.45 34.04 -1.66
N VAL A 534 -18.43 33.20 -1.83
CA VAL A 534 -17.53 32.77 -0.74
C VAL A 534 -16.13 33.31 -1.02
N ARG A 535 -15.51 33.93 -0.02
CA ARG A 535 -14.17 34.51 -0.14
C ARG A 535 -13.31 34.05 1.02
N SER A 536 -12.08 33.61 0.74
CA SER A 536 -11.10 33.26 1.77
C SER A 536 -10.51 34.51 2.42
N ASP A 537 -9.84 34.36 3.56
CA ASP A 537 -8.97 35.40 4.08
C ASP A 537 -7.78 35.68 3.13
N LEU A 538 -7.13 36.83 3.34
CA LEU A 538 -5.94 37.22 2.58
C LEU A 538 -4.82 36.19 2.81
N ALA A 539 -4.21 35.71 1.73
CA ALA A 539 -3.15 34.68 1.77
C ALA A 539 -3.54 33.35 2.44
N ALA A 540 -4.84 33.07 2.64
CA ALA A 540 -5.30 31.83 3.25
C ALA A 540 -4.85 30.59 2.45
N ILE A 541 -4.96 30.64 1.12
CA ILE A 541 -4.65 29.49 0.26
C ILE A 541 -3.13 29.42 0.02
N GLY A 542 -2.54 28.29 0.35
CA GLY A 542 -1.13 27.97 0.06
C GLY A 542 -0.96 27.35 -1.33
N GLY A 543 0.20 27.58 -1.93
CA GLY A 543 0.59 26.92 -3.17
C GLY A 543 1.06 25.49 -2.98
N SER A 544 0.90 24.68 -4.02
CA SER A 544 1.03 23.22 -4.02
C SER A 544 1.42 22.71 -5.42
N ALA A 545 1.61 21.41 -5.59
CA ALA A 545 2.01 20.81 -6.87
C ALA A 545 1.01 21.06 -8.01
N LEU A 546 -0.29 21.00 -7.72
CA LEU A 546 -1.36 21.27 -8.69
C LEU A 546 -1.99 22.67 -8.51
N GLY A 547 -1.66 23.37 -7.43
CA GLY A 547 -2.28 24.63 -7.02
C GLY A 547 -3.66 24.40 -6.41
N ILE A 548 -4.68 25.04 -6.99
CA ILE A 548 -6.07 24.93 -6.54
C ILE A 548 -6.84 24.08 -7.54
N ILE A 549 -7.54 23.05 -7.08
CA ILE A 549 -8.46 22.25 -7.89
C ILE A 549 -9.89 22.73 -7.62
N ILE A 550 -10.63 23.07 -8.68
CA ILE A 550 -12.07 23.32 -8.64
C ILE A 550 -12.78 22.09 -9.21
N ASP A 551 -13.50 21.34 -8.37
CA ASP A 551 -14.25 20.15 -8.79
C ASP A 551 -15.75 20.46 -8.83
N ALA A 552 -16.30 20.58 -10.04
CA ALA A 552 -17.73 20.78 -10.31
C ALA A 552 -18.37 19.56 -10.98
N ARG A 553 -17.79 18.37 -10.79
CA ARG A 553 -18.27 17.10 -11.39
C ARG A 553 -19.55 16.58 -10.74
N GLY A 554 -20.00 17.22 -9.65
CA GLY A 554 -21.17 16.84 -8.86
C GLY A 554 -20.84 15.78 -7.81
N ARG A 555 -21.72 15.67 -6.81
CA ARG A 555 -21.67 14.67 -5.73
C ARG A 555 -23.10 14.18 -5.44
N PRO A 556 -23.38 12.86 -5.43
CA PRO A 556 -22.47 11.78 -5.84
C PRO A 556 -22.04 11.93 -7.32
N LEU A 557 -20.84 11.46 -7.62
CA LEU A 557 -20.25 11.50 -8.96
C LEU A 557 -21.05 10.60 -9.91
N ARG A 558 -21.57 11.16 -11.01
CA ARG A 558 -22.34 10.42 -12.00
C ARG A 558 -21.55 10.33 -13.30
N LEU A 559 -21.07 9.13 -13.61
CA LEU A 559 -20.49 8.81 -14.91
C LEU A 559 -21.61 8.56 -15.93
N PRO A 560 -21.42 8.86 -17.23
CA PRO A 560 -22.32 8.40 -18.29
C PRO A 560 -22.45 6.87 -18.29
N GLU A 561 -23.66 6.36 -18.52
CA GLU A 561 -23.93 4.92 -18.54
C GLU A 561 -23.28 4.23 -19.76
N HIS A 562 -23.37 4.86 -20.93
CA HIS A 562 -22.77 4.36 -22.16
C HIS A 562 -21.25 4.58 -22.19
N GLU A 563 -20.53 3.61 -22.74
CA GLU A 563 -19.07 3.57 -22.68
C GLU A 563 -18.37 4.72 -23.43
N PRO A 564 -18.67 5.04 -24.71
CA PRO A 564 -17.98 6.14 -25.40
C PRO A 564 -18.06 7.52 -24.71
N PRO A 565 -19.23 8.03 -24.27
CA PRO A 565 -19.27 9.30 -23.54
C PRO A 565 -18.61 9.23 -22.16
N ARG A 566 -18.64 8.06 -21.49
CA ARG A 566 -17.90 7.84 -20.23
C ARG A 566 -16.40 7.95 -20.43
N GLN A 567 -15.87 7.29 -21.46
CA GLN A 567 -14.45 7.35 -21.82
C GLN A 567 -13.98 8.76 -22.17
N ALA A 568 -14.77 9.50 -22.97
CA ALA A 568 -14.50 10.89 -23.29
C ALA A 568 -14.46 11.76 -22.02
N THR A 569 -15.46 11.64 -21.14
CA THR A 569 -15.54 12.38 -19.86
C THR A 569 -14.34 12.10 -18.96
N LEU A 570 -13.94 10.82 -18.82
CA LEU A 570 -12.78 10.44 -18.03
C LEU A 570 -11.47 11.02 -18.62
N TRP A 571 -11.33 11.03 -19.93
CA TRP A 571 -10.17 11.62 -20.61
C TRP A 571 -10.12 13.15 -20.46
N GLU A 572 -11.26 13.83 -20.56
CA GLU A 572 -11.36 15.28 -20.30
C GLU A 572 -10.87 15.64 -18.89
N TRP A 573 -11.18 14.84 -17.88
CA TRP A 573 -10.70 15.07 -16.51
C TRP A 573 -9.19 14.82 -16.35
N LEU A 574 -8.64 13.80 -17.02
CA LEU A 574 -7.18 13.58 -17.08
C LEU A 574 -6.46 14.77 -17.71
N VAL A 575 -6.99 15.31 -18.81
CA VAL A 575 -6.47 16.51 -19.48
C VAL A 575 -6.60 17.76 -18.61
N ALA A 576 -7.74 17.95 -17.93
CA ALA A 576 -7.98 19.11 -17.08
C ALA A 576 -7.02 19.23 -15.90
N LEU A 577 -6.58 18.10 -15.32
CA LEU A 577 -5.53 18.08 -14.30
C LEU A 577 -4.10 17.90 -14.87
N GLY A 578 -3.93 17.90 -16.20
CA GLY A 578 -2.63 17.83 -16.87
C GLY A 578 -1.96 16.45 -16.88
N VAL A 579 -2.68 15.38 -16.51
CA VAL A 579 -2.20 13.99 -16.58
C VAL A 579 -2.00 13.56 -18.03
N GLU A 580 -2.88 14.03 -18.92
CA GLU A 580 -2.86 13.74 -20.35
C GLU A 580 -2.97 15.03 -21.16
N GLN A 581 -2.74 14.95 -22.47
CA GLN A 581 -2.84 16.08 -23.39
C GLN A 581 -3.51 15.65 -24.71
N GLY A 582 -4.30 16.55 -25.29
CA GLY A 582 -4.95 16.34 -26.58
C GLY A 582 -6.13 15.36 -26.53
N ALA A 583 -6.53 14.88 -27.71
CA ALA A 583 -7.64 13.94 -27.89
C ALA A 583 -7.30 12.55 -27.31
N ASN A 584 -8.34 11.78 -26.98
CA ASN A 584 -8.17 10.42 -26.47
C ASN A 584 -7.61 9.50 -27.59
N PRO A 585 -6.42 8.89 -27.42
CA PRO A 585 -5.82 8.03 -28.44
C PRO A 585 -6.48 6.65 -28.55
N TYR A 586 -7.45 6.35 -27.67
CA TYR A 586 -8.17 5.08 -27.63
C TYR A 586 -9.58 5.16 -28.22
N THR A 587 -10.13 6.36 -28.39
CA THR A 587 -11.29 6.54 -29.27
C THR A 587 -10.79 6.47 -30.69
N GLU A 588 -11.18 5.45 -31.44
CA GLU A 588 -11.07 5.48 -32.90
C GLU A 588 -11.72 6.77 -33.41
N ALA A 589 -11.09 7.43 -34.38
CA ALA A 589 -11.76 8.50 -35.11
C ALA A 589 -13.01 7.89 -35.75
N ALA A 590 -14.19 8.27 -35.26
CA ALA A 590 -15.47 7.76 -35.73
C ALA A 590 -15.47 7.76 -37.26
N GLY A 591 -15.62 6.57 -37.84
CA GLY A 591 -14.96 6.20 -39.08
C GLY A 591 -15.05 7.27 -40.17
N VAL A 592 -13.91 7.55 -40.82
CA VAL A 592 -13.94 8.01 -42.20
C VAL A 592 -14.82 6.99 -42.94
N PRO A 593 -15.97 7.38 -43.52
CA PRO A 593 -16.81 6.41 -44.22
C PRO A 593 -15.96 5.77 -45.31
N GLU A 594 -16.00 4.44 -45.40
CA GLU A 594 -15.33 3.71 -46.48
C GLU A 594 -15.64 4.38 -47.80
N ALA A 595 -14.59 4.70 -48.56
CA ALA A 595 -14.75 5.27 -49.89
C ALA A 595 -15.71 4.37 -50.68
N PRO A 596 -16.72 4.93 -51.37
CA PRO A 596 -17.83 4.15 -51.89
C PRO A 596 -17.33 3.02 -52.79
N VAL A 597 -17.53 1.78 -52.34
CA VAL A 597 -17.22 0.57 -53.11
C VAL A 597 -18.06 0.62 -54.38
N VAL A 598 -17.42 0.92 -55.50
CA VAL A 598 -18.06 0.94 -56.82
C VAL A 598 -18.44 -0.49 -57.17
N ARG A 599 -19.70 -0.85 -56.91
CA ARG A 599 -20.30 -2.08 -57.41
C ARG A 599 -20.54 -1.92 -58.90
N PHE A 600 -19.75 -2.62 -59.70
CA PHE A 600 -20.04 -2.80 -61.12
C PHE A 600 -21.04 -3.94 -61.27
N ASP A 601 -22.26 -3.64 -61.74
CA ASP A 601 -23.24 -4.65 -62.12
C ASP A 601 -22.72 -5.48 -63.29
N LYS A 602 -22.81 -6.81 -63.16
CA LYS A 602 -22.44 -7.76 -64.21
C LYS A 602 -23.62 -8.04 -65.16
N GLN A 603 -23.81 -7.15 -66.12
CA GLN A 603 -24.50 -7.47 -67.37
C GLN A 603 -23.76 -6.83 -68.56
N GLU A 604 -22.89 -7.60 -69.22
CA GLU A 604 -23.03 -7.92 -70.64
C GLU A 604 -21.98 -8.96 -71.09
N ARG A 605 -22.30 -9.69 -72.17
CA ARG A 605 -21.44 -10.72 -72.76
C ARG A 605 -20.51 -10.09 -73.81
N LEU A 606 -19.28 -10.60 -73.97
CA LEU A 606 -18.78 -11.06 -75.28
C LEU A 606 -17.42 -11.78 -75.20
N ALA A 607 -17.36 -12.92 -75.89
CA ALA A 607 -16.22 -13.60 -76.54
C ALA A 607 -14.82 -13.69 -75.89
N GLY A 608 -14.27 -14.92 -75.87
CA GLY A 608 -12.82 -15.14 -76.02
C GLY A 608 -12.18 -16.16 -75.05
N GLU A 609 -12.06 -17.43 -75.51
CA GLU A 609 -10.91 -18.35 -75.30
C GLU A 609 -10.42 -18.64 -73.85
N SER A 610 -10.53 -19.90 -73.38
CA SER A 610 -9.42 -20.90 -73.32
C SER A 610 -8.46 -20.69 -72.11
N THR A 611 -8.10 -21.67 -71.28
CA THR A 611 -8.30 -23.15 -71.23
C THR A 611 -8.10 -23.69 -69.79
N ALA A 612 -8.24 -25.02 -69.61
CA ALA A 612 -7.66 -25.82 -68.51
C ALA A 612 -8.34 -25.84 -67.12
N SER A 613 -9.50 -26.49 -67.09
CA SER A 613 -9.85 -27.60 -66.17
C SER A 613 -8.80 -28.09 -65.15
N LEU A 614 -9.25 -28.38 -63.91
CA LEU A 614 -9.59 -29.75 -63.50
C LEU A 614 -10.39 -29.78 -62.18
N GLU A 615 -11.23 -30.82 -62.05
CA GLU A 615 -12.29 -30.94 -61.04
C GLU A 615 -11.93 -31.90 -59.90
N GLY A 616 -12.64 -31.75 -58.78
CA GLY A 616 -13.09 -32.89 -57.97
C GLY A 616 -12.27 -33.25 -56.72
N ILE A 617 -12.86 -33.90 -55.70
CA ILE A 617 -14.25 -34.34 -55.49
C ILE A 617 -14.52 -34.36 -53.96
N LEU A 618 -15.78 -34.20 -53.56
CA LEU A 618 -16.27 -34.35 -52.18
C LEU A 618 -16.40 -35.83 -51.79
N GLU A 619 -16.20 -36.19 -50.51
CA GLU A 619 -17.15 -36.99 -49.70
C GLU A 619 -16.64 -37.26 -48.27
N GLU A 620 -17.53 -37.11 -47.29
CA GLU A 620 -17.49 -37.73 -45.94
C GLU A 620 -18.10 -39.18 -46.03
N PRO A 621 -18.16 -40.08 -45.00
CA PRO A 621 -18.17 -39.80 -43.55
C PRO A 621 -17.69 -40.87 -42.51
N VAL A 622 -17.79 -40.48 -41.22
CA VAL A 622 -18.27 -41.30 -40.06
C VAL A 622 -17.36 -42.29 -39.26
N THR A 623 -17.47 -42.18 -37.92
CA THR A 623 -17.21 -43.13 -36.79
C THR A 623 -15.82 -43.43 -36.18
N ASP A 624 -15.64 -42.90 -34.95
CA ASP A 624 -15.49 -43.61 -33.65
C ASP A 624 -14.10 -44.00 -33.03
N ARG A 625 -14.04 -43.79 -31.71
CA ARG A 625 -13.16 -44.36 -30.65
C ARG A 625 -11.61 -44.21 -30.61
N ARG A 626 -11.23 -43.45 -29.58
CA ARG A 626 -10.22 -43.74 -28.51
C ARG A 626 -8.71 -43.54 -28.78
N ALA A 627 -8.03 -43.25 -27.66
CA ALA A 627 -6.58 -43.20 -27.43
C ALA A 627 -5.80 -42.00 -28.05
N SER A 628 -5.78 -40.88 -27.32
CA SER A 628 -4.81 -39.79 -27.55
C SER A 628 -3.52 -40.05 -26.77
N THR A 629 -2.51 -40.60 -27.45
CA THR A 629 -1.15 -40.73 -26.92
C THR A 629 -0.45 -39.37 -26.95
N VAL A 630 0.19 -38.97 -25.85
CA VAL A 630 0.94 -37.71 -25.78
C VAL A 630 2.22 -37.82 -26.62
N VAL A 631 2.37 -36.91 -27.59
CA VAL A 631 3.62 -36.71 -28.35
C VAL A 631 4.21 -35.34 -27.94
N PRO A 632 5.47 -35.27 -27.51
CA PRO A 632 6.10 -34.00 -27.15
C PRO A 632 6.44 -33.19 -28.42
N VAL A 633 5.92 -31.97 -28.52
CA VAL A 633 6.29 -31.01 -29.57
C VAL A 633 7.63 -30.38 -29.22
N ALA A 634 8.63 -30.56 -30.09
CA ALA A 634 9.92 -29.90 -29.96
C ALA A 634 9.82 -28.42 -30.36
N TYR A 635 10.28 -27.52 -29.48
CA TYR A 635 10.40 -26.10 -29.79
C TYR A 635 11.70 -25.83 -30.57
N PRO A 636 11.68 -24.97 -31.61
CA PRO A 636 12.90 -24.50 -32.25
C PRO A 636 13.70 -23.56 -31.31
N PRO A 637 15.04 -23.47 -31.47
CA PRO A 637 15.87 -22.61 -30.63
C PRO A 637 15.58 -21.11 -30.87
N PRO A 638 15.81 -20.24 -29.86
CA PRO A 638 15.58 -18.81 -29.99
C PRO A 638 16.58 -18.14 -30.96
N PRO A 639 16.19 -17.05 -31.64
CA PRO A 639 17.08 -16.29 -32.50
C PRO A 639 18.19 -15.56 -31.72
N PRO A 640 19.35 -15.27 -32.34
CA PRO A 640 20.44 -14.55 -31.70
C PRO A 640 20.08 -13.08 -31.39
N PRO A 641 20.72 -12.46 -30.37
CA PRO A 641 20.42 -11.09 -29.97
C PRO A 641 20.86 -10.05 -31.04
N PRO A 642 20.18 -8.90 -31.11
CA PRO A 642 20.55 -7.81 -32.02
C PRO A 642 21.88 -7.14 -31.62
N PRO A 643 22.61 -6.53 -32.58
CA PRO A 643 23.88 -5.86 -32.32
C PRO A 643 23.69 -4.59 -31.44
N ALA A 644 24.70 -4.32 -30.61
CA ALA A 644 24.66 -3.22 -29.64
C ALA A 644 24.61 -1.83 -30.30
N SER A 645 23.84 -0.91 -29.69
CA SER A 645 23.75 0.49 -30.10
C SER A 645 25.03 1.28 -29.76
N PRO A 646 25.41 2.29 -30.56
CA PRO A 646 26.59 3.11 -30.28
C PRO A 646 26.37 4.04 -29.06
N PRO A 647 27.45 4.44 -28.35
CA PRO A 647 27.35 5.27 -27.16
C PRO A 647 26.99 6.74 -27.46
N PRO A 648 26.36 7.46 -26.51
CA PRO A 648 26.01 8.87 -26.68
C PRO A 648 27.23 9.81 -26.61
N PRO A 649 27.16 11.01 -27.22
CA PRO A 649 28.25 11.99 -27.21
C PRO A 649 28.46 12.64 -25.84
N ALA A 650 29.71 13.00 -25.54
CA ALA A 650 30.13 13.57 -24.26
C ALA A 650 29.63 15.02 -24.03
N PRO A 651 29.35 15.43 -22.78
CA PRO A 651 28.85 16.77 -22.46
C PRO A 651 29.95 17.85 -22.54
N VAL A 652 29.59 19.00 -23.08
CA VAL A 652 30.43 20.21 -23.17
C VAL A 652 30.56 20.85 -21.78
N ARG A 653 31.80 21.13 -21.34
CA ARG A 653 32.06 21.88 -20.10
C ARG A 653 31.89 23.38 -20.32
N SER A 654 31.01 24.02 -19.54
CA SER A 654 30.99 25.47 -19.37
C SER A 654 31.99 25.92 -18.28
N THR A 655 32.53 27.13 -18.45
CA THR A 655 33.50 27.73 -17.53
C THR A 655 32.83 28.49 -16.38
N PRO A 656 33.37 28.45 -15.15
CA PRO A 656 32.90 29.29 -14.05
C PRO A 656 33.53 30.71 -14.10
N PRO A 657 32.80 31.76 -13.67
CA PRO A 657 33.34 33.12 -13.56
C PRO A 657 34.20 33.32 -12.29
N ALA A 658 34.98 34.40 -12.29
CA ALA A 658 36.06 34.66 -11.33
C ALA A 658 35.60 35.04 -9.91
N SER A 659 36.47 34.75 -8.94
CA SER A 659 36.35 35.13 -7.53
C SER A 659 36.86 36.55 -7.24
N VAL A 660 36.33 37.18 -6.18
CA VAL A 660 36.75 38.49 -5.69
C VAL A 660 36.94 38.45 -4.16
N GLY A 661 38.07 38.99 -3.68
CA GLY A 661 38.24 39.62 -2.36
C GLY A 661 37.98 38.78 -1.11
N GLY A 662 39.04 38.29 -0.45
CA GLY A 662 38.95 37.69 0.89
C GLY A 662 39.25 38.68 2.04
N VAL A 663 38.94 38.25 3.26
CA VAL A 663 39.49 38.76 4.54
C VAL A 663 39.64 37.54 5.47
N ALA A 664 40.74 37.49 6.25
CA ALA A 664 41.05 36.38 7.16
C ALA A 664 41.04 36.80 8.65
N PRO A 665 40.67 35.90 9.58
CA PRO A 665 41.05 35.97 11.00
C PRO A 665 42.07 34.87 11.39
N PRO A 666 42.69 34.95 12.59
CA PRO A 666 43.99 34.32 12.90
C PRO A 666 43.93 32.87 13.44
N PRO A 667 45.08 32.16 13.52
CA PRO A 667 45.15 30.76 13.95
C PRO A 667 45.28 30.58 15.48
N PRO A 668 44.75 29.49 16.06
CA PRO A 668 45.09 29.04 17.41
C PRO A 668 46.36 28.16 17.43
N SER A 669 46.97 28.08 18.62
CA SER A 669 48.31 27.55 18.89
C SER A 669 48.45 26.03 18.93
N GLN A 670 49.65 25.53 18.59
CA GLN A 670 50.08 24.16 18.85
C GLN A 670 50.31 23.88 20.34
N ALA A 671 49.89 22.71 20.81
CA ALA A 671 50.46 22.02 21.97
C ALA A 671 50.67 20.55 21.59
N LYS A 672 51.76 19.94 22.05
CA LYS A 672 52.21 18.59 21.66
C LYS A 672 51.99 17.56 22.77
N GLN A 673 51.82 16.30 22.34
CA GLN A 673 52.23 15.05 23.03
C GLN A 673 51.44 14.68 24.30
N ASP A 674 51.24 13.39 24.64
CA ASP A 674 51.97 12.16 24.27
C ASP A 674 51.11 10.98 23.76
N ALA A 675 51.78 9.95 23.23
CA ALA A 675 51.21 8.71 22.68
C ALA A 675 51.50 7.48 23.58
N PRO A 676 50.74 6.37 23.46
CA PRO A 676 50.88 5.18 24.33
C PRO A 676 51.97 4.19 23.85
N PRO A 677 52.51 3.33 24.74
CA PRO A 677 53.47 2.29 24.38
C PRO A 677 52.83 1.06 23.72
N GLN A 678 53.65 0.32 22.97
CA GLN A 678 53.25 -0.59 21.89
C GLN A 678 53.01 -2.07 22.31
N GLY A 679 52.31 -2.81 21.44
CA GLY A 679 52.09 -4.26 21.55
C GLY A 679 52.14 -5.03 20.21
N LYS A 680 53.23 -4.88 19.45
CA LYS A 680 53.69 -5.73 18.32
C LYS A 680 52.68 -6.10 17.20
N ARG A 681 52.84 -5.48 16.03
CA ARG A 681 52.59 -6.12 14.73
C ARG A 681 53.85 -6.85 14.26
N ILE A 682 53.68 -8.02 13.65
CA ILE A 682 54.70 -8.67 12.79
C ILE A 682 54.31 -8.35 11.35
N SER A 683 55.27 -7.95 10.52
CA SER A 683 55.05 -7.51 9.12
C SER A 683 55.52 -8.57 8.14
N LEU A 684 54.81 -8.68 7.01
CA LEU A 684 55.18 -9.51 5.85
C LEU A 684 56.33 -8.88 5.05
N SER A 685 57.52 -8.82 5.64
CA SER A 685 58.76 -8.52 4.94
C SER A 685 59.99 -8.95 5.75
N ASP A 686 60.11 -10.26 6.01
CA ASP A 686 61.41 -10.93 5.94
C ASP A 686 61.73 -11.05 4.43
N LEU A 687 62.30 -10.02 3.80
CA LEU A 687 63.74 -9.77 3.66
C LEU A 687 64.48 -10.79 2.78
N ASP A 688 64.38 -10.57 1.47
CA ASP A 688 65.52 -10.54 0.53
C ASP A 688 65.07 -9.69 -0.71
N ARG A 689 65.79 -8.75 -1.34
CA ARG A 689 67.06 -7.98 -1.11
C ARG A 689 67.08 -6.74 -2.06
N VAL A 690 67.67 -5.60 -1.64
CA VAL A 690 68.54 -4.61 -2.38
C VAL A 690 68.15 -4.14 -3.82
N GLU A 691 68.14 -2.85 -4.26
CA GLU A 691 68.28 -1.47 -3.69
C GLU A 691 67.81 -0.38 -4.75
N PRO A 692 67.81 0.96 -4.47
CA PRO A 692 67.16 2.01 -5.31
C PRO A 692 68.14 2.92 -6.13
N PRO A 693 67.72 4.06 -6.76
CA PRO A 693 66.70 4.31 -7.81
C PRO A 693 67.32 5.00 -9.07
N PRO A 694 66.55 5.38 -10.13
CA PRO A 694 65.97 6.74 -10.21
C PRO A 694 64.59 6.84 -10.92
N ALA A 695 64.01 8.03 -11.00
CA ALA A 695 62.67 8.34 -11.54
C ALA A 695 62.73 9.34 -12.74
N PRO A 696 61.62 9.85 -13.33
CA PRO A 696 60.23 9.36 -13.42
C PRO A 696 59.64 9.37 -14.87
N ALA A 697 58.50 8.73 -15.13
CA ALA A 697 57.61 9.08 -16.27
C ALA A 697 56.13 8.65 -16.07
N ALA A 698 55.21 9.59 -16.35
CA ALA A 698 53.77 9.47 -16.67
C ALA A 698 52.93 8.30 -16.07
N ALA A 699 52.00 8.64 -15.17
CA ALA A 699 51.02 7.69 -14.62
C ALA A 699 49.92 7.29 -15.62
N GLN A 700 49.61 5.99 -15.65
CA GLN A 700 48.41 5.42 -16.25
C GLN A 700 47.17 5.61 -15.34
N PRO A 701 45.94 5.53 -15.85
CA PRO A 701 44.73 5.65 -15.02
C PRO A 701 44.68 4.55 -13.95
N ALA A 702 44.37 4.97 -12.72
CA ALA A 702 44.41 4.09 -11.55
C ALA A 702 43.31 3.03 -11.54
N THR A 703 43.66 1.83 -11.10
CA THR A 703 42.72 0.83 -10.59
C THR A 703 41.97 1.37 -9.36
N PRO A 704 40.71 0.98 -9.13
CA PRO A 704 39.97 1.37 -7.93
C PRO A 704 40.62 0.78 -6.66
N PRO A 705 40.45 1.44 -5.50
CA PRO A 705 41.00 0.95 -4.23
C PRO A 705 40.30 -0.32 -3.74
N PRO A 706 40.97 -1.16 -2.93
CA PRO A 706 40.37 -2.37 -2.37
C PRO A 706 39.27 -2.01 -1.34
N GLY A 707 38.13 -2.69 -1.41
CA GLY A 707 36.90 -2.32 -0.69
C GLY A 707 35.89 -1.62 -1.60
N SER A 708 35.66 -2.20 -2.78
CA SER A 708 34.67 -1.73 -3.74
C SER A 708 33.25 -2.13 -3.30
N LEU A 709 32.24 -1.43 -3.81
CA LEU A 709 30.83 -1.81 -3.62
C LEU A 709 30.57 -3.25 -4.09
N GLU A 710 31.26 -3.70 -5.14
CA GLU A 710 31.14 -5.07 -5.65
C GLU A 710 31.65 -6.10 -4.63
N ASP A 711 32.68 -5.78 -3.84
CA ASP A 711 33.19 -6.66 -2.77
C ASP A 711 32.20 -6.78 -1.61
N ASP A 712 31.58 -5.67 -1.17
CA ASP A 712 30.56 -5.65 -0.12
C ASP A 712 29.26 -6.36 -0.58
N LEU A 713 28.82 -6.14 -1.83
CA LEU A 713 27.68 -6.83 -2.43
C LEU A 713 27.95 -8.32 -2.68
N ALA A 714 29.18 -8.70 -3.07
CA ALA A 714 29.58 -10.10 -3.21
C ALA A 714 29.62 -10.80 -1.84
N SER A 715 30.09 -10.13 -0.79
CA SER A 715 30.09 -10.64 0.59
C SER A 715 28.66 -10.87 1.11
N LEU A 716 27.76 -9.92 0.84
CA LEU A 716 26.32 -10.06 1.09
C LEU A 716 25.73 -11.31 0.39
N ARG A 717 26.05 -11.52 -0.89
CA ARG A 717 25.59 -12.69 -1.67
C ARG A 717 26.15 -14.02 -1.15
N GLN A 718 27.45 -14.09 -0.84
CA GLN A 718 28.08 -15.31 -0.31
C GLN A 718 27.51 -15.72 1.07
N THR A 719 27.06 -14.76 1.88
CA THR A 719 26.45 -15.03 3.19
C THR A 719 25.09 -15.72 3.08
N VAL A 720 24.41 -15.62 1.92
CA VAL A 720 23.10 -16.25 1.68
C VAL A 720 23.24 -17.72 1.25
N GLU A 721 24.34 -18.11 0.60
CA GLU A 721 24.50 -19.45 0.02
C GLU A 721 25.00 -20.52 1.01
N GLN A 722 25.34 -20.16 2.25
CA GLN A 722 25.83 -21.10 3.26
C GLN A 722 24.89 -21.23 4.47
N PRO A 723 24.01 -22.27 4.50
CA PRO A 723 23.36 -22.66 5.74
C PRO A 723 24.37 -23.28 6.72
N ASP A 724 24.25 -22.83 7.97
CA ASP A 724 25.06 -23.09 9.16
C ASP A 724 25.64 -24.54 9.27
N LYS A 725 26.85 -24.79 8.73
CA LYS A 725 27.62 -26.03 9.00
C LYS A 725 28.27 -25.99 10.38
N LYS A 726 27.45 -26.09 11.43
CA LYS A 726 27.94 -26.25 12.81
C LYS A 726 28.75 -27.55 12.94
N LYS A 727 30.07 -27.41 13.08
CA LYS A 727 30.99 -28.48 13.45
C LYS A 727 30.57 -29.08 14.80
N LYS A 728 30.15 -30.35 14.79
CA LYS A 728 30.05 -31.15 16.02
C LYS A 728 31.46 -31.47 16.53
N SER A 729 31.98 -30.68 17.47
CA SER A 729 33.09 -31.09 18.34
C SER A 729 32.51 -31.59 19.66
N GLY A 730 32.31 -32.90 19.77
CA GLY A 730 31.91 -33.54 21.02
C GLY A 730 33.13 -34.12 21.74
N PRO A 731 33.39 -33.74 23.00
CA PRO A 731 34.23 -34.53 23.89
C PRO A 731 33.35 -35.52 24.66
N PHE A 732 33.55 -36.82 24.50
CA PHE A 732 33.52 -37.81 25.59
C PHE A 732 33.91 -39.20 25.06
N GLY A 733 35.09 -39.67 25.48
CA GLY A 733 35.60 -41.01 25.17
C GLY A 733 35.05 -42.08 26.12
N LYS A 734 34.87 -43.29 25.58
CA LYS A 734 34.36 -44.51 26.25
C LYS A 734 35.21 -45.00 27.44
N LYS A 735 34.54 -45.71 28.37
CA LYS A 735 34.93 -46.92 29.18
C LYS A 735 34.35 -46.78 30.61
N GLN A 736 33.80 -47.77 31.31
CA GLN A 736 33.52 -49.23 31.17
C GLN A 736 32.03 -49.45 31.61
N LYS A 737 31.40 -50.64 31.55
CA LYS A 737 31.84 -52.03 31.33
C LYS A 737 30.72 -52.81 30.63
#